data_AF-A0A832MM36-F1
#
_entry.id   AF-A0A832MM36-F1
#
_cell.length_a   1.000
_cell.length_b   1.000
_cell.length_c   1.000
_cell.angle_alpha   90.00
_cell.angle_beta   90.00
_cell.angle_gamma   90.00
#
_symmetry.space_group_name_H-M   'P 1'
#
loop_
_entity.id
_entity.type
_entity.pdbx_description
1 polymer ?
#
loop_
_entity_poly.entity_id
_entity_poly.type
_entity_poly.pdbx_seq_one_letter_code
_entity_poly.pdbx_strand_id
1 'polypeptide(L)'
;MGLFLLGMLVGAVIVGWWWRATRSASAPAARVPAAGSDPPPAAPGPAPAPGLEAVEDPLVAALIAARERVAAAPRVWRPDDLTALAPFRELADVFARPEVETERVLHYWQGDDALLSWGALAGLARRPRDGEVETRLLARVNHFHPWSRHFLLRVLEAWSPGDASLAGRVLVRLDESWGREETGVVLDQFLRRRADGAPVGFEGADPPETFDADLLDRILREQVEPGLGALWRAALRAAGASQEPSAAGPAGGAPPAEPAAGEVERGVPPGMAAPRAPLAEVGRFRRPGTVKEERALPTPSSDAALERAHAALTAKPARPALVVGEAGVGKSALVRRLAARLSAEGWTIFEASAAQINAGMSFTGSLEERLRVLRRGLARPKTLWIAPDFHQMLWAGRHSQSPTGLLEMLVPAIEAGDVLVLGETRPEALERVLAERPEVGRLFEIVRLAPPPEDEIAGLLAAWAARARATHGVEAPEEVRAEAAALARQYLSAHASPGGVLRLLDGALEDAVRRAPAGGPAELAMDDLVSALARLTGLPQDLLDERRTLDLEAVRGRFEARVIGQPEAVRCLVERLALLKAGVTDPGRPTGVFLFAGPSGTGKTELAKTLADYLFGAPDRLVRLDMSELQDAAAFERVLGAGAALGPGGHSLAERVRRQPFCVVLLDEFEKAHPRVWDLFLQVFDDGRLTDPRGETTDFRQAIIILTSNLGTASAGEVRLGLVGGGDALAPGTIERAVERAFRPELRNRLDRVVVFRALTRDVMRLILRKELADAFARRGLRRRDWAVELEESAIELLIERGFSATLGARPLRRALEQLLLTPLAAAIVDRRAPEGDQFLFVRADGDGLAVEFVDPDAAETAPLELPRLASAPGAMEVASVAFEARGTRAEVGTLRAALAALVARVEDGAWRTAKEALLLESAEPGFWERADRFERLGRAEYLDRIENGARAAASLLERIEGNPAAPRESYPRDVVRRLAQQLHLLGAAADEALGAGPRDAFVSVEPLLEDNVPPGPSREFARRVAAMYEGWARARGMRLTALEAPAGTPGEEPRHVFAIAGFAAYALLAGEDGLHVLEWEEAGARAPRRVTARVRVAPQPAAPARDGAAGLRRQAGEALAAAPPTTHVARRYREGAAPLVRDAARGWRTGRVDRVFAGDFDLIPARD
;
A
#
# COMPACT_ATOMS: atom_id res chain seq x y z
N MET A 1 25.03 4.69 55.41
CA MET A 1 23.80 4.70 56.25
C MET A 1 22.80 5.82 55.92
N GLY A 2 23.18 6.95 55.28
CA GLY A 2 22.24 8.01 54.91
C GLY A 2 21.35 7.74 53.68
N LEU A 3 21.77 6.89 52.74
CA LEU A 3 20.98 6.60 51.52
C LEU A 3 19.95 5.47 51.69
N PHE A 4 20.00 4.70 52.77
CA PHE A 4 19.00 3.65 53.06
C PHE A 4 17.74 4.21 53.75
N LEU A 5 17.87 5.36 54.45
CA LEU A 5 16.76 6.03 55.14
C LEU A 5 15.89 6.90 54.20
N LEU A 6 16.43 7.37 53.06
CA LEU A 6 15.66 8.15 52.09
C LEU A 6 14.73 7.27 51.23
N GLY A 7 15.12 6.01 50.99
CA GLY A 7 14.30 5.03 50.24
C GLY A 7 13.06 4.56 51.00
N MET A 8 13.09 4.52 52.34
CA MET A 8 11.93 4.13 53.15
C MET A 8 10.88 5.24 53.29
N LEU A 9 11.28 6.52 53.18
CA LEU A 9 10.35 7.65 53.34
C LEU A 9 9.51 7.93 52.08
N VAL A 10 10.01 7.57 50.89
CA VAL A 10 9.23 7.68 49.63
C VAL A 10 8.28 6.50 49.44
N GLY A 11 8.62 5.31 49.95
CA GLY A 11 7.74 4.14 49.94
C GLY A 11 6.50 4.28 50.84
N ALA A 12 6.60 5.03 51.95
CA ALA A 12 5.49 5.20 52.89
C ALA A 12 4.40 6.18 52.42
N VAL A 13 4.71 7.10 51.49
CA VAL A 13 3.73 8.08 50.96
C VAL A 13 2.89 7.48 49.83
N ILE A 14 3.45 6.55 49.05
CA ILE A 14 2.74 5.93 47.92
C ILE A 14 1.79 4.81 48.38
N VAL A 15 2.12 4.10 49.46
CA VAL A 15 1.24 3.06 50.04
C VAL A 15 0.05 3.67 50.82
N GLY A 16 0.18 4.90 51.34
CA GLY A 16 -0.88 5.61 52.05
C GLY A 16 -2.02 6.14 51.16
N TRP A 17 -1.78 6.34 49.86
CA TRP A 17 -2.80 6.80 48.91
C TRP A 17 -3.65 5.66 48.35
N TRP A 18 -3.07 4.46 48.23
CA TRP A 18 -3.78 3.27 47.72
C TRP A 18 -4.67 2.62 48.79
N TRP A 19 -4.37 2.82 50.09
CA TRP A 19 -5.10 2.18 51.20
C TRP A 19 -6.38 2.92 51.64
N ARG A 20 -6.65 4.13 51.12
CA ARG A 20 -7.80 4.97 51.56
C ARG A 20 -9.04 4.89 50.64
N ALA A 21 -8.98 4.16 49.53
CA ALA A 21 -10.09 4.04 48.57
C ALA A 21 -10.85 2.70 48.61
N THR A 22 -10.43 1.74 49.44
CA THR A 22 -11.06 0.41 49.50
C THR A 22 -11.28 -0.04 50.93
N ARG A 23 -12.33 0.48 51.58
CA ARG A 23 -13.19 -0.26 52.53
C ARG A 23 -14.28 0.65 53.11
N SER A 24 -15.53 0.36 52.73
CA SER A 24 -16.63 0.23 53.69
C SER A 24 -17.38 -1.06 53.35
N ALA A 25 -17.24 -2.02 54.28
CA ALA A 25 -17.94 -3.29 54.37
C ALA A 25 -19.45 -3.04 54.67
N SER A 26 -20.41 -3.96 54.67
CA SER A 26 -20.50 -5.43 54.73
C SER A 26 -22.01 -5.77 54.65
N ALA A 27 -22.41 -6.92 54.08
CA ALA A 27 -23.78 -7.46 54.15
C ALA A 27 -24.06 -8.10 55.54
N PRO A 28 -25.32 -8.37 56.01
CA PRO A 28 -26.16 -9.46 55.45
C PRO A 28 -27.73 -9.37 55.59
N ALA A 29 -28.41 -10.17 54.74
CA ALA A 29 -29.64 -10.97 54.93
C ALA A 29 -31.05 -10.39 55.31
N ALA A 30 -32.02 -10.68 54.43
CA ALA A 30 -33.31 -11.39 54.66
C ALA A 30 -34.69 -10.67 54.45
N ARG A 31 -35.56 -11.41 53.73
CA ARG A 31 -37.06 -11.47 53.71
C ARG A 31 -37.88 -10.61 52.73
N VAL A 32 -38.72 -11.33 51.98
CA VAL A 32 -39.92 -10.92 51.20
C VAL A 32 -41.09 -10.62 52.17
N PRO A 33 -41.99 -9.66 51.87
CA PRO A 33 -43.38 -10.02 51.51
C PRO A 33 -44.10 -9.13 50.45
N ALA A 34 -44.91 -9.83 49.64
CA ALA A 34 -46.21 -9.57 48.99
C ALA A 34 -46.80 -8.15 48.69
N ALA A 35 -47.28 -8.04 47.44
CA ALA A 35 -48.61 -7.62 46.94
C ALA A 35 -49.18 -6.18 47.14
N GLY A 36 -49.36 -5.48 46.00
CA GLY A 36 -50.66 -4.93 45.56
C GLY A 36 -51.00 -3.47 45.85
N SER A 37 -51.04 -2.62 44.82
CA SER A 37 -52.18 -1.74 44.43
C SER A 37 -51.80 -0.76 43.30
N ASP A 38 -52.52 -0.81 42.16
CA ASP A 38 -52.59 0.22 41.11
C ASP A 38 -53.51 1.39 41.55
N PRO A 39 -53.33 2.63 41.06
CA PRO A 39 -54.10 3.15 39.89
C PRO A 39 -53.39 4.31 39.11
N PRO A 40 -54.03 5.06 38.18
CA PRO A 40 -54.75 4.73 36.93
C PRO A 40 -54.08 5.43 35.68
N PRO A 41 -54.60 5.28 34.44
CA PRO A 41 -53.87 5.68 33.22
C PRO A 41 -54.13 7.13 32.81
N ALA A 42 -53.10 7.81 32.29
CA ALA A 42 -53.20 9.16 31.71
C ALA A 42 -53.37 9.12 30.18
N ALA A 43 -54.24 10.00 29.70
CA ALA A 43 -54.86 10.10 28.37
C ALA A 43 -53.87 10.44 27.21
N PRO A 44 -54.27 10.19 25.94
CA PRO A 44 -53.42 10.40 24.77
C PRO A 44 -53.34 11.89 24.39
N GLY A 45 -52.12 12.39 24.18
CA GLY A 45 -51.86 13.72 23.63
C GLY A 45 -52.09 13.79 22.11
N PRO A 46 -52.25 15.00 21.53
CA PRO A 46 -52.86 15.21 20.23
C PRO A 46 -51.95 14.82 19.06
N ALA A 47 -52.55 14.27 18.01
CA ALA A 47 -51.88 13.92 16.75
C ALA A 47 -51.39 15.18 16.01
N PRO A 48 -50.17 15.18 15.44
CA PRO A 48 -49.71 16.27 14.58
C PRO A 48 -50.38 16.23 13.20
N ALA A 49 -50.62 17.41 12.62
CA ALA A 49 -51.13 17.59 11.26
C ALA A 49 -49.97 17.61 10.22
N PRO A 50 -50.24 17.27 8.95
CA PRO A 50 -49.24 16.68 8.04
C PRO A 50 -48.52 17.70 7.16
N GLY A 51 -47.22 17.50 6.91
CA GLY A 51 -46.48 18.23 5.88
C GLY A 51 -44.96 18.14 6.03
N LEU A 52 -44.35 17.29 5.19
CA LEU A 52 -42.91 17.04 4.96
C LEU A 52 -42.16 16.30 6.09
N GLU A 53 -42.55 15.06 6.33
CA GLU A 53 -41.65 14.06 6.93
C GLU A 53 -40.55 13.73 5.92
N ALA A 54 -39.33 14.21 6.15
CA ALA A 54 -38.18 13.42 5.75
C ALA A 54 -38.26 12.14 6.57
N VAL A 55 -38.66 11.03 5.95
CA VAL A 55 -38.60 9.71 6.58
C VAL A 55 -37.13 9.43 6.83
N GLU A 56 -36.62 9.81 8.01
CA GLU A 56 -35.39 9.23 8.54
C GLU A 56 -35.67 7.73 8.61
N ASP A 57 -35.10 6.99 7.66
CA ASP A 57 -35.30 5.56 7.58
C ASP A 57 -34.94 4.94 8.94
N PRO A 58 -35.89 4.34 9.66
CA PRO A 58 -35.65 3.75 10.98
C PRO A 58 -34.53 2.72 10.96
N LEU A 59 -34.30 2.08 9.80
CA LEU A 59 -33.18 1.21 9.55
C LEU A 59 -31.86 1.98 9.56
N VAL A 60 -31.76 3.10 8.85
CA VAL A 60 -30.54 3.93 8.78
C VAL A 60 -30.18 4.48 10.16
N ALA A 61 -31.16 4.96 10.92
CA ALA A 61 -30.96 5.42 12.30
C ALA A 61 -30.46 4.28 13.22
N ALA A 62 -31.05 3.08 13.11
CA ALA A 62 -30.63 1.90 13.87
C ALA A 62 -29.22 1.42 13.48
N LEU A 63 -28.86 1.49 12.19
CA LEU A 63 -27.54 1.11 11.67
C LEU A 63 -26.45 2.10 12.13
N ILE A 64 -26.71 3.41 12.12
CA ILE A 64 -25.78 4.43 12.65
C ILE A 64 -25.54 4.20 14.15
N ALA A 65 -26.61 4.03 14.93
CA ALA A 65 -26.50 3.83 16.38
C ALA A 65 -25.79 2.51 16.77
N ALA A 66 -25.96 1.44 15.98
CA ALA A 66 -25.27 0.17 16.20
C ALA A 66 -23.78 0.26 15.78
N ARG A 67 -23.48 0.95 14.67
CA ARG A 67 -22.13 1.19 14.16
C ARG A 67 -21.25 1.94 15.16
N GLU A 68 -21.76 3.03 15.74
CA GLU A 68 -21.03 3.82 16.73
C GLU A 68 -20.69 3.01 17.99
N ARG A 69 -21.60 2.12 18.42
CA ARG A 69 -21.39 1.25 19.57
C ARG A 69 -20.38 0.13 19.32
N VAL A 70 -20.29 -0.40 18.10
CA VAL A 70 -19.22 -1.35 17.72
C VAL A 70 -17.87 -0.64 17.62
N ALA A 71 -17.83 0.58 17.07
CA ALA A 71 -16.60 1.37 16.93
C ALA A 71 -15.96 1.73 18.28
N ALA A 72 -16.76 1.77 19.36
CA ALA A 72 -16.29 2.06 20.72
C ALA A 72 -15.74 0.83 21.49
N ALA A 73 -15.79 -0.38 20.92
CA ALA A 73 -15.37 -1.59 21.62
C ALA A 73 -13.84 -1.79 21.62
N PRO A 74 -13.22 -2.17 22.75
CA PRO A 74 -11.77 -2.33 22.83
C PRO A 74 -11.27 -3.62 22.14
N ARG A 75 -10.30 -3.44 21.23
CA ARG A 75 -9.38 -4.46 20.67
C ARG A 75 -10.04 -5.67 19.97
N VAL A 76 -10.28 -5.50 18.68
CA VAL A 76 -10.63 -6.57 17.72
C VAL A 76 -9.38 -6.89 16.89
N TRP A 77 -8.90 -8.14 16.92
CA TRP A 77 -7.72 -8.56 16.16
C TRP A 77 -8.03 -9.62 15.09
N ARG A 78 -9.16 -10.33 15.23
CA ARG A 78 -9.64 -11.35 14.29
C ARG A 78 -11.15 -11.18 13.99
N PRO A 79 -11.64 -11.66 12.82
CA PRO A 79 -13.07 -11.59 12.48
C PRO A 79 -13.99 -12.24 13.50
N ASP A 80 -13.57 -13.35 14.12
CA ASP A 80 -14.37 -14.04 15.15
C ASP A 80 -14.56 -13.19 16.41
N ASP A 81 -13.60 -12.32 16.75
CA ASP A 81 -13.70 -11.41 17.90
C ASP A 81 -14.89 -10.44 17.73
N LEU A 82 -15.20 -10.02 16.50
CA LEU A 82 -16.37 -9.19 16.21
C LEU A 82 -17.68 -9.92 16.52
N THR A 83 -17.79 -11.21 16.16
CA THR A 83 -19.02 -11.98 16.39
C THR A 83 -19.35 -12.17 17.87
N ALA A 84 -18.34 -12.08 18.75
CA ALA A 84 -18.50 -12.15 20.20
C ALA A 84 -18.98 -10.82 20.83
N LEU A 85 -18.81 -9.68 20.15
CA LEU A 85 -19.23 -8.38 20.65
C LEU A 85 -20.76 -8.24 20.63
N ALA A 86 -21.34 -7.82 21.76
CA ALA A 86 -22.77 -7.57 21.86
C ALA A 86 -23.27 -6.51 20.83
N PRO A 87 -22.60 -5.35 20.65
CA PRO A 87 -23.01 -4.36 19.65
C PRO A 87 -23.00 -4.88 18.20
N PHE A 88 -22.08 -5.79 17.87
CA PHE A 88 -22.00 -6.36 16.51
C PHE A 88 -23.09 -7.40 16.27
N ARG A 89 -23.47 -8.17 17.30
CA ARG A 89 -24.62 -9.07 17.22
C ARG A 89 -25.93 -8.31 17.03
N GLU A 90 -26.09 -7.17 17.71
CA GLU A 90 -27.23 -6.27 17.50
C GLU A 90 -27.27 -5.73 16.06
N LEU A 91 -26.12 -5.34 15.49
CA LEU A 91 -26.02 -4.92 14.10
C LEU A 91 -26.44 -6.04 13.13
N ALA A 92 -25.99 -7.27 13.36
CA ALA A 92 -26.42 -8.43 12.57
C ALA A 92 -27.93 -8.72 12.74
N ASP A 93 -28.49 -8.52 13.93
CA ASP A 93 -29.93 -8.69 14.19
C ASP A 93 -30.78 -7.66 13.45
N VAL A 94 -30.30 -6.42 13.32
CA VAL A 94 -30.96 -5.39 12.50
C VAL A 94 -31.07 -5.86 11.04
N PHE A 95 -30.00 -6.44 10.49
CA PHE A 95 -30.02 -7.02 9.13
C PHE A 95 -30.75 -8.36 9.04
N ALA A 96 -30.95 -9.10 10.13
CA ALA A 96 -31.67 -10.37 10.12
C ALA A 96 -33.21 -10.20 10.12
N ARG A 97 -33.70 -9.01 10.47
CA ARG A 97 -35.13 -8.67 10.53
C ARG A 97 -35.85 -8.90 9.20
N PRO A 98 -36.99 -9.63 9.17
CA PRO A 98 -37.74 -9.89 7.95
C PRO A 98 -38.31 -8.62 7.30
N GLU A 99 -38.44 -7.53 8.06
CA GLU A 99 -38.89 -6.22 7.56
C GLU A 99 -37.83 -5.49 6.71
N VAL A 100 -36.56 -5.91 6.80
CA VAL A 100 -35.49 -5.37 5.95
C VAL A 100 -35.44 -6.20 4.66
N GLU A 101 -35.77 -5.59 3.53
CA GLU A 101 -35.76 -6.28 2.24
C GLU A 101 -34.39 -6.89 1.92
N THR A 102 -34.39 -8.09 1.32
CA THR A 102 -33.14 -8.78 0.94
C THR A 102 -32.26 -7.90 0.08
N GLU A 103 -32.80 -7.22 -0.94
CA GLU A 103 -32.05 -6.28 -1.79
C GLU A 103 -31.44 -5.11 -1.00
N ARG A 104 -32.09 -4.65 0.08
CA ARG A 104 -31.49 -3.68 1.01
C ARG A 104 -30.32 -4.27 1.79
N VAL A 105 -30.39 -5.52 2.25
CA VAL A 105 -29.24 -6.22 2.84
C VAL A 105 -28.10 -6.38 1.81
N LEU A 106 -28.45 -6.70 0.56
CA LEU A 106 -27.51 -6.80 -0.55
C LEU A 106 -26.96 -5.43 -1.02
N HIS A 107 -27.57 -4.33 -0.62
CA HIS A 107 -27.00 -3.00 -0.85
C HIS A 107 -25.83 -2.78 0.13
N TYR A 108 -26.02 -3.11 1.42
CA TYR A 108 -25.01 -2.88 2.46
C TYR A 108 -23.85 -3.88 2.43
N TRP A 109 -24.03 -5.13 1.99
CA TRP A 109 -22.91 -6.07 1.86
C TRP A 109 -21.87 -5.63 0.79
N GLN A 110 -22.25 -4.72 -0.11
CA GLN A 110 -21.51 -4.22 -1.28
C GLN A 110 -20.99 -2.79 -1.08
N GLY A 111 -21.32 -2.15 0.05
CA GLY A 111 -20.94 -0.78 0.35
C GLY A 111 -19.53 -0.62 0.93
N ASP A 112 -19.01 0.60 0.88
CA ASP A 112 -17.66 0.97 1.32
C ASP A 112 -17.44 0.96 2.84
N ASP A 113 -18.51 0.79 3.62
CA ASP A 113 -18.42 0.65 5.08
C ASP A 113 -18.23 -0.82 5.46
N ALA A 114 -16.99 -1.17 5.79
CA ALA A 114 -16.62 -2.55 6.12
C ALA A 114 -17.42 -3.14 7.28
N LEU A 115 -17.75 -2.34 8.31
CA LEU A 115 -18.48 -2.81 9.48
C LEU A 115 -19.96 -3.10 9.14
N LEU A 116 -20.59 -2.25 8.32
CA LEU A 116 -21.95 -2.50 7.84
C LEU A 116 -22.00 -3.67 6.84
N SER A 117 -20.96 -3.85 6.00
CA SER A 117 -20.84 -4.99 5.11
C SER A 117 -20.72 -6.32 5.87
N TRP A 118 -19.89 -6.37 6.92
CA TRP A 118 -19.77 -7.55 7.80
C TRP A 118 -21.05 -7.81 8.59
N GLY A 119 -21.70 -6.75 9.07
CA GLY A 119 -23.00 -6.84 9.74
C GLY A 119 -24.10 -7.38 8.83
N ALA A 120 -24.14 -6.94 7.57
CA ALA A 120 -25.09 -7.40 6.56
C ALA A 120 -24.89 -8.89 6.22
N LEU A 121 -23.64 -9.33 6.01
CA LEU A 121 -23.31 -10.74 5.81
C LEU A 121 -23.63 -11.58 7.07
N ALA A 122 -23.31 -11.10 8.26
CA ALA A 122 -23.64 -11.79 9.52
C ALA A 122 -25.15 -11.88 9.77
N GLY A 123 -25.92 -10.87 9.36
CA GLY A 123 -27.39 -10.89 9.39
C GLY A 123 -27.99 -11.84 8.35
N LEU A 124 -27.40 -11.89 7.15
CA LEU A 124 -27.80 -12.82 6.10
C LEU A 124 -27.64 -14.29 6.51
N ALA A 125 -26.58 -14.62 7.27
CA ALA A 125 -26.38 -15.96 7.83
C ALA A 125 -27.49 -16.40 8.81
N ARG A 126 -28.27 -15.46 9.34
CA ARG A 126 -29.41 -15.71 10.25
C ARG A 126 -30.76 -15.75 9.52
N ARG A 127 -30.79 -15.45 8.21
CA ARG A 127 -31.97 -15.53 7.36
C ARG A 127 -32.12 -16.93 6.75
N PRO A 128 -33.32 -17.33 6.32
CA PRO A 128 -33.52 -18.56 5.56
C PRO A 128 -32.72 -18.54 4.25
N ARG A 129 -32.33 -19.71 3.77
CA ARG A 129 -31.55 -19.89 2.54
C ARG A 129 -32.31 -19.33 1.33
N ASP A 130 -31.61 -18.53 0.53
CA ASP A 130 -32.07 -17.99 -0.74
C ASP A 130 -31.10 -18.41 -1.86
N GLY A 131 -31.60 -19.19 -2.82
CA GLY A 131 -30.77 -19.77 -3.89
C GLY A 131 -30.24 -18.73 -4.89
N GLU A 132 -30.95 -17.63 -5.10
CA GLU A 132 -30.49 -16.55 -5.99
C GLU A 132 -29.36 -15.77 -5.30
N VAL A 133 -29.52 -15.49 -4.01
CA VAL A 133 -28.49 -14.82 -3.20
C VAL A 133 -27.25 -15.71 -3.02
N GLU A 134 -27.42 -17.02 -2.82
CA GLU A 134 -26.30 -17.98 -2.73
C GLU A 134 -25.47 -17.99 -4.03
N THR A 135 -26.15 -17.96 -5.18
CA THR A 135 -25.49 -17.88 -6.49
C THR A 135 -24.69 -16.58 -6.64
N ARG A 136 -25.27 -15.45 -6.22
CA ARG A 136 -24.59 -14.13 -6.23
C ARG A 136 -23.39 -14.10 -5.26
N LEU A 137 -23.48 -14.75 -4.10
CA LEU A 137 -22.37 -14.89 -3.13
C LEU A 137 -21.22 -15.70 -3.70
N LEU A 138 -21.51 -16.86 -4.29
CA LEU A 138 -20.51 -17.73 -4.91
C LEU A 138 -19.81 -17.05 -6.10
N ALA A 139 -20.54 -16.30 -6.92
CA ALA A 139 -19.96 -15.54 -8.05
C ALA A 139 -19.00 -14.42 -7.59
N ARG A 140 -19.18 -13.91 -6.36
CA ARG A 140 -18.39 -12.80 -5.81
C ARG A 140 -17.35 -13.22 -4.77
N VAL A 141 -17.12 -14.51 -4.58
CA VAL A 141 -16.21 -15.05 -3.54
C VAL A 141 -14.79 -14.47 -3.62
N ASN A 142 -14.31 -14.11 -4.82
CA ASN A 142 -12.99 -13.49 -5.04
C ASN A 142 -12.97 -11.95 -4.91
N HIS A 143 -14.12 -11.28 -4.92
CA HIS A 143 -14.21 -9.83 -5.05
C HIS A 143 -14.29 -9.09 -3.69
N PHE A 144 -14.31 -9.83 -2.58
CA PHE A 144 -14.44 -9.28 -1.24
C PHE A 144 -13.10 -9.07 -0.53
N HIS A 145 -13.03 -8.10 0.39
CA HIS A 145 -11.93 -7.94 1.36
C HIS A 145 -11.77 -9.23 2.21
N PRO A 146 -10.56 -9.61 2.67
CA PRO A 146 -10.34 -10.87 3.41
C PRO A 146 -11.30 -11.12 4.60
N TRP A 147 -11.62 -10.07 5.36
CA TRP A 147 -12.60 -10.17 6.47
C TRP A 147 -14.03 -10.39 5.98
N SER A 148 -14.44 -9.76 4.88
CA SER A 148 -15.76 -9.98 4.27
C SER A 148 -15.88 -11.39 3.69
N ARG A 149 -14.78 -11.97 3.16
CA ARG A 149 -14.73 -13.37 2.74
C ARG A 149 -14.98 -14.33 3.92
N HIS A 150 -14.45 -14.03 5.10
CA HIS A 150 -14.75 -14.82 6.31
C HIS A 150 -16.27 -14.83 6.59
N PHE A 151 -16.93 -13.67 6.67
CA PHE A 151 -18.37 -13.61 6.95
C PHE A 151 -19.23 -14.23 5.83
N LEU A 152 -18.82 -14.08 4.56
CA LEU A 152 -19.47 -14.73 3.42
C LEU A 152 -19.46 -16.25 3.55
N LEU A 153 -18.30 -16.85 3.86
CA LEU A 153 -18.18 -18.30 4.03
C LEU A 153 -19.07 -18.78 5.20
N ARG A 154 -19.25 -17.97 6.25
CA ARG A 154 -20.17 -18.25 7.36
C ARG A 154 -21.64 -18.25 6.92
N VAL A 155 -22.05 -17.38 6.00
CA VAL A 155 -23.41 -17.42 5.40
C VAL A 155 -23.63 -18.74 4.67
N LEU A 156 -22.68 -19.12 3.81
CA LEU A 156 -22.75 -20.35 3.03
C LEU A 156 -22.78 -21.59 3.94
N GLU A 157 -21.96 -21.62 5.00
CA GLU A 157 -21.97 -22.67 6.02
C GLU A 157 -23.32 -22.73 6.77
N ALA A 158 -23.90 -21.59 7.14
CA ALA A 158 -25.17 -21.53 7.88
C ALA A 158 -26.36 -22.00 7.04
N TRP A 159 -26.36 -21.70 5.74
CA TRP A 159 -27.41 -22.13 4.82
C TRP A 159 -27.30 -23.59 4.38
N SER A 160 -26.10 -24.15 4.47
CA SER A 160 -25.80 -25.50 3.98
C SER A 160 -24.91 -26.31 4.94
N PRO A 161 -25.31 -26.48 6.22
CA PRO A 161 -24.43 -27.05 7.26
C PRO A 161 -24.01 -28.51 6.96
N GLY A 162 -24.89 -29.29 6.31
CA GLY A 162 -24.65 -30.68 5.94
C GLY A 162 -24.24 -30.91 4.46
N ASP A 163 -24.02 -29.86 3.67
CA ASP A 163 -23.75 -30.01 2.23
C ASP A 163 -22.27 -30.34 1.97
N ALA A 164 -21.98 -31.62 1.70
CA ALA A 164 -20.64 -32.12 1.41
C ALA A 164 -19.99 -31.43 0.18
N SER A 165 -20.82 -30.93 -0.76
CA SER A 165 -20.33 -30.27 -1.99
C SER A 165 -19.89 -28.84 -1.79
N LEU A 166 -20.25 -28.20 -0.67
CA LEU A 166 -20.09 -26.75 -0.49
C LEU A 166 -18.62 -26.30 -0.60
N ALA A 167 -17.72 -27.04 0.02
CA ALA A 167 -16.29 -26.75 -0.04
C ALA A 167 -15.76 -26.90 -1.47
N GLY A 168 -16.17 -27.95 -2.18
CA GLY A 168 -15.85 -28.12 -3.60
C GLY A 168 -16.36 -26.96 -4.47
N ARG A 169 -17.62 -26.52 -4.27
CA ARG A 169 -18.21 -25.37 -5.01
C ARG A 169 -17.44 -24.07 -4.79
N VAL A 170 -16.90 -23.86 -3.59
CA VAL A 170 -16.05 -22.71 -3.27
C VAL A 170 -14.66 -22.86 -3.88
N LEU A 171 -14.02 -24.02 -3.72
CA LEU A 171 -12.65 -24.29 -4.17
C LEU A 171 -12.49 -24.14 -5.69
N VAL A 172 -13.47 -24.60 -6.49
CA VAL A 172 -13.40 -24.45 -7.96
C VAL A 172 -13.57 -23.02 -8.46
N ARG A 173 -13.94 -22.08 -7.59
CA ARG A 173 -14.14 -20.67 -7.93
C ARG A 173 -12.99 -19.77 -7.47
N LEU A 174 -11.99 -20.32 -6.78
CA LEU A 174 -10.86 -19.53 -6.26
C LEU A 174 -9.94 -19.05 -7.39
N ASP A 175 -9.42 -17.84 -7.25
CA ASP A 175 -8.40 -17.25 -8.12
C ASP A 175 -7.10 -16.93 -7.36
N GLU A 176 -6.14 -16.29 -8.03
CA GLU A 176 -4.84 -15.93 -7.46
C GLU A 176 -4.95 -15.04 -6.21
N SER A 177 -6.07 -14.33 -6.01
CA SER A 177 -6.26 -13.48 -4.83
C SER A 177 -6.33 -14.27 -3.52
N TRP A 178 -6.59 -15.58 -3.58
CA TRP A 178 -6.57 -16.48 -2.42
C TRP A 178 -5.18 -17.03 -2.09
N GLY A 179 -4.17 -16.74 -2.92
CA GLY A 179 -2.76 -17.06 -2.70
C GLY A 179 -2.02 -16.14 -1.71
N ARG A 180 -2.73 -15.21 -1.05
CA ARG A 180 -2.16 -14.31 -0.04
C ARG A 180 -2.36 -14.87 1.37
N GLU A 181 -1.41 -14.62 2.27
CA GLU A 181 -1.42 -15.13 3.65
C GLU A 181 -2.73 -14.80 4.41
N GLU A 182 -3.22 -13.57 4.30
CA GLU A 182 -4.44 -13.10 4.96
C GLU A 182 -5.71 -13.85 4.52
N THR A 183 -5.79 -14.21 3.23
CA THR A 183 -6.91 -14.97 2.66
C THR A 183 -6.74 -16.47 2.83
N GLY A 184 -5.49 -16.95 2.91
CA GLY A 184 -5.13 -18.32 3.20
C GLY A 184 -5.60 -18.75 4.58
N VAL A 185 -5.42 -17.91 5.61
CA VAL A 185 -5.93 -18.17 6.96
C VAL A 185 -7.45 -18.35 6.98
N VAL A 186 -8.19 -17.53 6.23
CA VAL A 186 -9.66 -17.63 6.13
C VAL A 186 -10.08 -18.93 5.43
N LEU A 187 -9.38 -19.31 4.36
CA LEU A 187 -9.62 -20.53 3.60
C LEU A 187 -9.30 -21.79 4.44
N ASP A 188 -8.14 -21.83 5.11
CA ASP A 188 -7.74 -22.95 5.98
C ASP A 188 -8.77 -23.19 7.08
N GLN A 189 -9.23 -22.12 7.75
CA GLN A 189 -10.24 -22.22 8.80
C GLN A 189 -11.59 -22.76 8.28
N PHE A 190 -12.02 -22.31 7.10
CA PHE A 190 -13.23 -22.82 6.45
C PHE A 190 -13.09 -24.31 6.11
N LEU A 191 -12.01 -24.69 5.43
CA LEU A 191 -11.78 -26.07 5.03
C LEU A 191 -11.63 -27.01 6.23
N ARG A 192 -11.04 -26.54 7.34
CA ARG A 192 -10.94 -27.28 8.59
C ARG A 192 -12.32 -27.55 9.19
N ARG A 193 -13.15 -26.51 9.30
CA ARG A 193 -14.55 -26.65 9.78
C ARG A 193 -15.39 -27.58 8.90
N ARG A 194 -15.15 -27.56 7.58
CA ARG A 194 -15.84 -28.48 6.65
C ARG A 194 -15.35 -29.91 6.81
N ALA A 195 -14.04 -30.14 6.92
CA ALA A 195 -13.47 -31.46 7.15
C ALA A 195 -13.90 -32.09 8.49
N ASP A 196 -14.12 -31.27 9.52
CA ASP A 196 -14.59 -31.72 10.84
C ASP A 196 -16.11 -32.02 10.87
N GLY A 197 -16.90 -31.52 9.90
CA GLY A 197 -18.37 -31.53 9.95
C GLY A 197 -19.10 -32.17 8.76
N ALA A 198 -18.42 -32.47 7.65
CA ALA A 198 -19.01 -33.05 6.44
C ALA A 198 -17.97 -33.83 5.60
N PRO A 199 -18.39 -34.79 4.75
CA PRO A 199 -17.45 -35.49 3.88
C PRO A 199 -16.82 -34.55 2.85
N VAL A 200 -15.55 -34.84 2.55
CA VAL A 200 -14.68 -34.03 1.69
C VAL A 200 -14.85 -34.50 0.25
N GLY A 201 -15.31 -33.61 -0.62
CA GLY A 201 -15.53 -33.95 -2.03
C GLY A 201 -15.83 -32.74 -2.91
N PHE A 202 -15.75 -32.97 -4.22
CA PHE A 202 -16.10 -32.01 -5.27
C PHE A 202 -17.40 -32.40 -5.99
N GLU A 203 -18.18 -33.34 -5.44
CA GLU A 203 -19.44 -33.80 -6.03
C GLU A 203 -20.41 -32.62 -6.22
N GLY A 204 -20.89 -32.36 -7.42
CA GLY A 204 -21.77 -31.22 -7.70
C GLY A 204 -21.08 -29.85 -7.73
N ALA A 205 -19.75 -29.80 -7.67
CA ALA A 205 -18.99 -28.59 -7.96
C ALA A 205 -18.89 -28.41 -9.47
N ASP A 206 -19.61 -27.42 -10.00
CA ASP A 206 -19.52 -27.01 -11.40
C ASP A 206 -18.39 -25.96 -11.54
N PRO A 207 -17.24 -26.32 -12.15
CA PRO A 207 -16.12 -25.40 -12.33
C PRO A 207 -16.43 -24.37 -13.43
N PRO A 208 -16.19 -23.07 -13.20
CA PRO A 208 -16.31 -22.06 -14.25
C PRO A 208 -15.28 -22.29 -15.38
N GLU A 209 -15.51 -21.74 -16.57
CA GLU A 209 -14.57 -21.83 -17.71
C GLU A 209 -13.16 -21.30 -17.38
N THR A 210 -13.05 -20.42 -16.38
CA THR A 210 -11.80 -19.83 -15.89
C THR A 210 -11.10 -20.68 -14.81
N PHE A 211 -11.58 -21.90 -14.53
CA PHE A 211 -11.01 -22.77 -13.51
C PHE A 211 -9.61 -23.27 -13.90
N ASP A 212 -8.64 -23.04 -13.01
CA ASP A 212 -7.27 -23.51 -13.14
C ASP A 212 -6.95 -24.50 -12.01
N ALA A 213 -6.83 -25.78 -12.37
CA ALA A 213 -6.54 -26.85 -11.43
C ALA A 213 -5.13 -26.74 -10.83
N ASP A 214 -4.15 -26.22 -11.56
CA ASP A 214 -2.77 -26.04 -11.09
C ASP A 214 -2.68 -24.87 -10.10
N LEU A 215 -3.45 -23.81 -10.34
CA LEU A 215 -3.62 -22.70 -9.40
C LEU A 215 -4.28 -23.17 -8.10
N LEU A 216 -5.36 -23.94 -8.18
CA LEU A 216 -6.01 -24.50 -7.00
C LEU A 216 -5.07 -25.43 -6.23
N ASP A 217 -4.33 -26.30 -6.92
CA ASP A 217 -3.34 -27.21 -6.33
C ASP A 217 -2.22 -26.43 -5.63
N ARG A 218 -1.81 -25.28 -6.20
CA ARG A 218 -0.85 -24.34 -5.59
C ARG A 218 -1.42 -23.67 -4.33
N ILE A 219 -2.63 -23.12 -4.39
CA ILE A 219 -3.29 -22.48 -3.24
C ILE A 219 -3.44 -23.48 -2.09
N LEU A 220 -3.89 -24.71 -2.37
CA LEU A 220 -4.02 -25.77 -1.35
C LEU A 220 -2.65 -26.21 -0.78
N ARG A 221 -1.54 -26.05 -1.51
CA ARG A 221 -0.18 -26.37 -1.04
C ARG A 221 0.41 -25.27 -0.17
N GLU A 222 0.19 -24.03 -0.55
CA GLU A 222 0.85 -22.88 0.03
C GLU A 222 0.04 -22.25 1.18
N GLN A 223 -1.30 -22.32 1.12
CA GLN A 223 -2.19 -21.54 1.99
C GLN A 223 -3.00 -22.36 2.98
N VAL A 224 -3.01 -23.70 2.83
CA VAL A 224 -3.80 -24.62 3.68
C VAL A 224 -2.83 -25.56 4.40
N GLU A 225 -3.13 -25.86 5.67
CA GLU A 225 -2.33 -26.77 6.50
C GLU A 225 -2.00 -28.06 5.72
N PRO A 226 -0.73 -28.52 5.69
CA PRO A 226 -0.29 -29.57 4.78
C PRO A 226 -1.13 -30.85 4.79
N GLY A 227 -1.60 -31.30 5.96
CA GLY A 227 -2.48 -32.47 6.11
C GLY A 227 -3.86 -32.24 5.50
N LEU A 228 -4.50 -31.13 5.84
CA LEU A 228 -5.79 -30.72 5.30
C LEU A 228 -5.73 -30.45 3.78
N GLY A 229 -4.69 -29.77 3.31
CA GLY A 229 -4.46 -29.50 1.89
C GLY A 229 -4.22 -30.78 1.10
N ALA A 230 -3.49 -31.77 1.66
CA ALA A 230 -3.29 -33.06 1.01
C ALA A 230 -4.60 -33.82 0.82
N LEU A 231 -5.49 -33.75 1.80
CA LEU A 231 -6.82 -34.35 1.78
C LEU A 231 -7.72 -33.73 0.70
N TRP A 232 -7.76 -32.40 0.57
CA TRP A 232 -8.49 -31.73 -0.51
C TRP A 232 -7.88 -31.96 -1.90
N ARG A 233 -6.55 -32.01 -2.02
CA ARG A 233 -5.87 -32.40 -3.28
C ARG A 233 -6.16 -33.85 -3.69
N ALA A 234 -6.28 -34.77 -2.73
CA ALA A 234 -6.66 -36.15 -3.01
C ALA A 234 -8.10 -36.22 -3.55
N ALA A 235 -9.02 -35.45 -2.95
CA ALA A 235 -10.39 -35.33 -3.43
C ALA A 235 -10.48 -34.70 -4.84
N LEU A 236 -9.65 -33.69 -5.13
CA LEU A 236 -9.58 -33.05 -6.45
C LEU A 236 -9.11 -34.03 -7.53
N ARG A 237 -8.08 -34.84 -7.24
CA ARG A 237 -7.60 -35.90 -8.14
C ARG A 237 -8.64 -37.00 -8.35
N ALA A 238 -9.37 -37.36 -7.30
CA ALA A 238 -10.45 -38.35 -7.40
C ALA A 238 -11.61 -37.83 -8.27
N ALA A 239 -11.93 -36.53 -8.18
CA ALA A 239 -12.95 -35.88 -9.01
C ALA A 239 -12.52 -35.73 -10.50
N GLY A 240 -11.22 -35.59 -10.76
CA GLY A 240 -10.65 -35.52 -12.11
C GLY A 240 -10.53 -36.84 -12.86
N ALA A 241 -10.88 -37.98 -12.26
CA ALA A 241 -10.80 -39.31 -12.88
C ALA A 241 -11.96 -39.64 -13.85
N SER A 242 -12.68 -38.64 -14.36
CA SER A 242 -13.85 -38.83 -15.27
C SER A 242 -13.79 -38.03 -16.58
N GLN A 243 -12.63 -37.51 -16.99
CA GLN A 243 -12.46 -36.91 -18.32
C GLN A 243 -11.25 -37.51 -19.04
N GLU A 244 -11.43 -38.67 -19.66
CA GLU A 244 -10.61 -39.09 -20.80
C GLU A 244 -11.18 -38.46 -22.09
N PRO A 245 -10.36 -37.83 -22.96
CA PRO A 245 -10.80 -37.45 -24.29
C PRO A 245 -10.84 -38.68 -25.21
N SER A 246 -12.02 -38.93 -25.78
CA SER A 246 -12.27 -39.86 -26.88
C SER A 246 -11.35 -39.58 -28.09
N ALA A 247 -10.51 -40.56 -28.44
CA ALA A 247 -9.72 -40.57 -29.67
C ALA A 247 -10.37 -41.49 -30.71
N ALA A 248 -10.98 -40.89 -31.74
CA ALA A 248 -11.23 -41.55 -33.02
C ALA A 248 -10.14 -41.09 -34.01
N GLY A 249 -9.34 -42.05 -34.52
CA GLY A 249 -8.32 -41.81 -35.54
C GLY A 249 -8.90 -41.51 -36.94
N PRO A 250 -8.04 -41.35 -37.98
CA PRO A 250 -7.23 -42.48 -38.43
C PRO A 250 -5.79 -42.20 -38.93
N ALA A 251 -5.05 -43.31 -38.94
CA ALA A 251 -4.00 -43.73 -39.88
C ALA A 251 -2.58 -43.10 -39.83
N GLY A 252 -1.64 -43.95 -39.36
CA GLY A 252 -0.50 -44.37 -40.20
C GLY A 252 0.91 -44.09 -39.68
N GLY A 253 1.57 -45.13 -39.14
CA GLY A 253 3.04 -45.19 -39.05
C GLY A 253 3.59 -45.73 -37.72
N ALA A 254 3.78 -47.05 -37.63
CA ALA A 254 4.47 -47.71 -36.53
C ALA A 254 5.98 -47.41 -36.51
N PRO A 255 6.61 -47.36 -35.33
CA PRO A 255 7.66 -48.35 -35.02
C PRO A 255 7.60 -48.78 -33.52
N PRO A 256 8.58 -49.53 -32.97
CA PRO A 256 8.52 -50.98 -32.79
C PRO A 256 8.32 -51.43 -31.34
N ALA A 257 8.00 -52.72 -31.21
CA ALA A 257 7.66 -53.44 -29.99
C ALA A 257 8.80 -53.56 -28.96
N GLU A 258 8.38 -53.54 -27.70
CA GLU A 258 9.12 -54.01 -26.52
C GLU A 258 9.55 -55.49 -26.67
N PRO A 259 10.71 -55.89 -26.14
CA PRO A 259 10.95 -57.30 -25.85
C PRO A 259 10.36 -57.67 -24.49
N ALA A 260 9.59 -58.76 -24.54
CA ALA A 260 8.97 -59.44 -23.44
C ALA A 260 9.99 -60.01 -22.43
N ALA A 261 9.50 -60.14 -21.20
CA ALA A 261 10.12 -60.91 -20.14
C ALA A 261 10.18 -62.41 -20.49
N GLY A 262 11.35 -63.00 -20.21
CA GLY A 262 11.48 -64.40 -19.84
C GLY A 262 12.58 -65.15 -20.56
N GLU A 263 13.75 -65.27 -19.95
CA GLU A 263 14.48 -66.54 -19.96
C GLU A 263 15.40 -66.73 -18.74
N VAL A 264 15.44 -67.99 -18.32
CA VAL A 264 15.91 -68.57 -17.07
C VAL A 264 17.43 -68.58 -16.94
N GLU A 265 17.98 -68.22 -15.77
CA GLU A 265 19.25 -68.81 -15.31
C GLU A 265 19.05 -69.47 -13.94
N ARG A 266 19.09 -70.80 -13.97
CA ARG A 266 19.13 -71.68 -12.80
C ARG A 266 20.56 -71.70 -12.26
N GLY A 267 20.70 -71.51 -10.94
CA GLY A 267 21.76 -72.18 -10.17
C GLY A 267 22.60 -71.30 -9.26
N VAL A 268 22.08 -70.89 -8.10
CA VAL A 268 22.86 -70.65 -6.87
C VAL A 268 22.03 -71.10 -5.66
N PRO A 269 22.59 -71.82 -4.66
CA PRO A 269 21.83 -72.33 -3.51
C PRO A 269 21.33 -71.19 -2.60
N PRO A 270 20.25 -71.41 -1.82
CA PRO A 270 19.65 -70.35 -1.02
C PRO A 270 20.50 -70.07 0.22
N GLY A 271 21.13 -68.89 0.24
CA GLY A 271 21.80 -68.34 1.43
C GLY A 271 22.47 -67.02 1.11
N MET A 272 21.99 -65.93 1.74
CA MET A 272 22.43 -64.53 1.59
C MET A 272 21.78 -63.69 0.47
N ALA A 273 20.50 -63.35 0.64
CA ALA A 273 19.96 -62.12 0.06
C ALA A 273 19.50 -61.19 1.20
N ALA A 274 20.32 -60.18 1.52
CA ALA A 274 19.99 -59.11 2.45
C ALA A 274 19.10 -58.04 1.76
N PRO A 275 18.22 -57.34 2.51
CA PRO A 275 17.13 -56.54 1.95
C PRO A 275 17.66 -55.27 1.28
N ARG A 276 17.49 -55.15 -0.05
CA ARG A 276 17.83 -53.96 -0.84
C ARG A 276 16.72 -52.89 -0.88
N ALA A 277 15.50 -53.22 -0.45
CA ALA A 277 14.31 -52.39 -0.67
C ALA A 277 14.19 -51.08 0.17
N PRO A 278 14.50 -51.02 1.48
CA PRO A 278 14.16 -49.84 2.31
C PRO A 278 15.17 -48.67 2.28
N LEU A 279 16.36 -48.85 1.69
CA LEU A 279 17.42 -47.82 1.70
C LEU A 279 17.48 -46.96 0.43
N ALA A 280 16.89 -47.44 -0.67
CA ALA A 280 16.80 -46.69 -1.93
C ALA A 280 15.85 -45.48 -1.82
N GLU A 281 14.92 -45.50 -0.86
CA GLU A 281 14.00 -44.39 -0.56
C GLU A 281 14.66 -43.24 0.21
N VAL A 282 15.82 -43.50 0.85
CA VAL A 282 16.51 -42.51 1.72
C VAL A 282 17.66 -41.81 1.00
N GLY A 283 18.40 -42.53 0.16
CA GLY A 283 19.58 -41.99 -0.51
C GLY A 283 20.01 -42.82 -1.71
N ARG A 284 21.06 -42.37 -2.40
CA ARG A 284 21.50 -42.98 -3.65
C ARG A 284 22.64 -43.96 -3.39
N PHE A 285 22.38 -45.25 -3.63
CA PHE A 285 23.44 -46.26 -3.70
C PHE A 285 24.03 -46.35 -5.10
N ARG A 286 25.35 -46.24 -5.21
CA ARG A 286 26.13 -46.45 -6.43
C ARG A 286 26.97 -47.70 -6.26
N ARG A 287 26.86 -48.62 -7.23
CA ARG A 287 27.65 -49.85 -7.25
C ARG A 287 29.12 -49.52 -7.53
N PRO A 288 30.05 -50.40 -7.12
CA PRO A 288 31.45 -50.30 -7.54
C PRO A 288 31.58 -50.14 -9.06
N GLY A 289 32.50 -49.27 -9.48
CA GLY A 289 32.77 -48.94 -10.88
C GLY A 289 31.70 -48.12 -11.61
N THR A 290 30.60 -47.73 -10.95
CA THR A 290 29.50 -46.98 -11.61
C THR A 290 29.59 -45.47 -11.47
N VAL A 291 30.40 -44.97 -10.53
CA VAL A 291 30.63 -43.53 -10.38
C VAL A 291 31.70 -43.13 -11.40
N LYS A 292 31.30 -42.34 -12.40
CA LYS A 292 32.23 -41.77 -13.37
C LYS A 292 32.93 -40.55 -12.74
N GLU A 293 34.21 -40.40 -13.02
CA GLU A 293 34.93 -39.18 -12.66
C GLU A 293 34.27 -38.00 -13.38
N GLU A 294 33.79 -37.02 -12.62
CA GLU A 294 33.32 -35.76 -13.19
C GLU A 294 34.51 -35.07 -13.85
N ARG A 295 34.26 -34.31 -14.92
CA ARG A 295 35.26 -33.43 -15.57
C ARG A 295 35.60 -32.21 -14.69
N ALA A 296 35.78 -32.41 -13.39
CA ALA A 296 36.24 -31.39 -12.46
C ALA A 296 37.72 -31.09 -12.77
N LEU A 297 38.07 -29.80 -12.77
CA LEU A 297 39.43 -29.36 -13.05
C LEU A 297 40.24 -29.42 -11.75
N PRO A 298 41.27 -30.27 -11.66
CA PRO A 298 42.10 -30.37 -10.47
C PRO A 298 43.06 -29.18 -10.36
N THR A 299 43.40 -28.84 -9.13
CA THR A 299 44.59 -28.05 -8.79
C THR A 299 45.54 -28.88 -7.91
N PRO A 300 46.84 -28.55 -7.87
CA PRO A 300 47.80 -29.18 -6.96
C PRO A 300 47.31 -29.24 -5.50
N SER A 301 46.76 -28.14 -4.99
CA SER A 301 46.19 -28.08 -3.64
C SER A 301 45.00 -29.04 -3.46
N SER A 302 44.11 -29.13 -4.45
CA SER A 302 42.97 -30.06 -4.41
C SER A 302 43.40 -31.53 -4.50
N ASP A 303 44.47 -31.83 -5.25
CA ASP A 303 45.02 -33.18 -5.39
C ASP A 303 45.71 -33.63 -4.10
N ALA A 304 46.50 -32.76 -3.47
CA ALA A 304 47.08 -33.05 -2.15
C ALA A 304 46.01 -33.33 -1.09
N ALA A 305 44.91 -32.57 -1.10
CA ALA A 305 43.78 -32.81 -0.22
C ALA A 305 43.05 -34.13 -0.56
N LEU A 306 42.91 -34.47 -1.84
CA LEU A 306 42.34 -35.74 -2.29
C LEU A 306 43.17 -36.93 -1.82
N GLU A 307 44.50 -36.90 -1.98
CA GLU A 307 45.39 -37.97 -1.51
C GLU A 307 45.31 -38.14 0.00
N ARG A 308 45.25 -37.04 0.76
CA ARG A 308 45.11 -37.09 2.22
C ARG A 308 43.79 -37.74 2.64
N ALA A 309 42.68 -37.38 1.99
CA ALA A 309 41.37 -37.98 2.26
C ALA A 309 41.33 -39.46 1.85
N HIS A 310 41.91 -39.81 0.69
CA HIS A 310 42.02 -41.19 0.21
C HIS A 310 42.84 -42.06 1.16
N ALA A 311 44.00 -41.58 1.61
CA ALA A 311 44.85 -42.28 2.56
C ALA A 311 44.14 -42.56 3.90
N ALA A 312 43.33 -41.61 4.40
CA ALA A 312 42.55 -41.80 5.62
C ALA A 312 41.46 -42.88 5.44
N LEU A 313 40.69 -42.81 4.34
CA LEU A 313 39.59 -43.75 4.08
C LEU A 313 40.06 -45.17 3.76
N THR A 314 41.28 -45.33 3.22
CA THR A 314 41.85 -46.63 2.84
C THR A 314 42.83 -47.21 3.86
N ALA A 315 43.09 -46.51 4.96
CA ALA A 315 43.93 -46.98 6.06
C ALA A 315 43.38 -48.25 6.72
N LYS A 316 44.21 -48.92 7.54
CA LYS A 316 43.83 -50.06 8.36
C LYS A 316 44.18 -49.77 9.83
N PRO A 317 43.20 -49.44 10.71
CA PRO A 317 41.77 -49.29 10.42
C PRO A 317 41.46 -48.04 9.58
N ALA A 318 40.37 -48.09 8.80
CA ALA A 318 39.92 -46.97 7.98
C ALA A 318 39.41 -45.83 8.88
N ARG A 319 39.71 -44.59 8.52
CA ARG A 319 39.32 -43.41 9.30
C ARG A 319 38.36 -42.54 8.48
N PRO A 320 37.20 -42.14 9.03
CA PRO A 320 36.29 -41.24 8.33
C PRO A 320 36.96 -39.87 8.11
N ALA A 321 36.50 -39.10 7.14
CA ALA A 321 37.12 -37.83 6.77
C ALA A 321 36.09 -36.70 6.62
N LEU A 322 36.49 -35.48 6.98
CA LEU A 322 35.72 -34.26 6.73
C LEU A 322 36.52 -33.32 5.84
N VAL A 323 35.94 -32.95 4.69
CA VAL A 323 36.48 -31.94 3.79
C VAL A 323 35.93 -30.57 4.21
N VAL A 324 36.83 -29.66 4.56
CA VAL A 324 36.48 -28.39 5.22
C VAL A 324 37.03 -27.22 4.43
N GLY A 325 36.19 -26.24 4.12
CA GLY A 325 36.59 -25.07 3.33
C GLY A 325 35.42 -24.15 3.03
N GLU A 326 35.71 -22.95 2.53
CA GLU A 326 34.70 -21.93 2.19
C GLU A 326 33.74 -22.41 1.08
N ALA A 327 32.58 -21.76 0.95
CA ALA A 327 31.69 -22.02 -0.19
C ALA A 327 32.41 -21.66 -1.51
N GLY A 328 32.40 -22.54 -2.51
CA GLY A 328 33.02 -22.29 -3.82
C GLY A 328 34.47 -22.79 -4.00
N VAL A 329 35.20 -23.18 -2.96
CA VAL A 329 36.61 -23.63 -3.08
C VAL A 329 36.80 -25.01 -3.75
N GLY A 330 35.70 -25.72 -4.07
CA GLY A 330 35.77 -27.02 -4.75
C GLY A 330 35.64 -28.26 -3.85
N LYS A 331 35.10 -28.14 -2.63
CA LYS A 331 34.87 -29.27 -1.71
C LYS A 331 34.10 -30.42 -2.36
N SER A 332 32.94 -30.12 -2.94
CA SER A 332 32.08 -31.13 -3.56
C SER A 332 32.72 -31.76 -4.80
N ALA A 333 33.52 -30.99 -5.55
CA ALA A 333 34.30 -31.50 -6.67
C ALA A 333 35.37 -32.51 -6.19
N LEU A 334 36.07 -32.19 -5.10
CA LEU A 334 37.03 -33.10 -4.46
C LEU A 334 36.35 -34.39 -3.97
N VAL A 335 35.22 -34.26 -3.24
CA VAL A 335 34.44 -35.39 -2.73
C VAL A 335 33.98 -36.31 -3.87
N ARG A 336 33.49 -35.75 -4.98
CA ARG A 336 33.05 -36.54 -6.14
C ARG A 336 34.20 -37.23 -6.87
N ARG A 337 35.34 -36.55 -7.05
CA ARG A 337 36.56 -37.18 -7.62
C ARG A 337 37.04 -38.34 -6.73
N LEU A 338 37.08 -38.13 -5.42
CA LEU A 338 37.44 -39.18 -4.47
C LEU A 338 36.44 -40.35 -4.51
N ALA A 339 35.14 -40.06 -4.60
CA ALA A 339 34.09 -41.07 -4.73
C ALA A 339 34.25 -41.90 -6.03
N ALA A 340 34.57 -41.25 -7.15
CA ALA A 340 34.83 -41.93 -8.42
C ALA A 340 36.05 -42.86 -8.33
N ARG A 341 37.16 -42.38 -7.75
CA ARG A 341 38.38 -43.18 -7.53
C ARG A 341 38.10 -44.38 -6.64
N LEU A 342 37.47 -44.18 -5.49
CA LEU A 342 37.11 -45.27 -4.59
C LEU A 342 36.13 -46.26 -5.26
N SER A 343 35.17 -45.77 -6.04
CA SER A 343 34.27 -46.64 -6.80
C SER A 343 35.03 -47.53 -7.78
N ALA A 344 36.04 -46.99 -8.49
CA ALA A 344 36.91 -47.77 -9.37
C ALA A 344 37.76 -48.80 -8.59
N GLU A 345 38.14 -48.51 -7.35
CA GLU A 345 38.84 -49.43 -6.44
C GLU A 345 37.92 -50.49 -5.78
N GLY A 346 36.66 -50.57 -6.23
CA GLY A 346 35.71 -51.58 -5.79
C GLY A 346 34.80 -51.15 -4.63
N TRP A 347 34.74 -49.86 -4.29
CA TRP A 347 33.92 -49.36 -3.19
C TRP A 347 32.47 -49.12 -3.58
N THR A 348 31.55 -49.41 -2.66
CA THR A 348 30.14 -49.02 -2.75
C THR A 348 29.96 -47.63 -2.15
N ILE A 349 29.34 -46.71 -2.90
CA ILE A 349 29.12 -45.34 -2.45
C ILE A 349 27.64 -45.16 -2.12
N PHE A 350 27.35 -44.64 -0.93
CA PHE A 350 26.02 -44.22 -0.51
C PHE A 350 26.03 -42.70 -0.31
N GLU A 351 25.11 -41.98 -0.95
CA GLU A 351 25.01 -40.52 -0.82
C GLU A 351 23.65 -40.16 -0.23
N ALA A 352 23.67 -39.51 0.94
CA ALA A 352 22.47 -39.02 1.62
C ALA A 352 22.80 -37.86 2.57
N SER A 353 21.99 -36.80 2.55
CA SER A 353 22.09 -35.68 3.50
C SER A 353 21.31 -35.93 4.79
N ALA A 354 21.59 -35.14 5.83
CA ALA A 354 20.85 -35.20 7.09
C ALA A 354 19.34 -34.96 6.90
N ALA A 355 18.98 -34.03 6.00
CA ALA A 355 17.58 -33.73 5.68
C ALA A 355 16.85 -34.91 5.01
N GLN A 356 17.52 -35.60 4.08
CA GLN A 356 16.95 -36.79 3.42
C GLN A 356 16.73 -37.95 4.40
N ILE A 357 17.62 -38.12 5.37
CA ILE A 357 17.46 -39.14 6.41
C ILE A 357 16.27 -38.82 7.31
N ASN A 358 16.09 -37.55 7.66
CA ASN A 358 15.03 -37.07 8.54
C ASN A 358 13.66 -36.92 7.86
N ALA A 359 13.60 -36.97 6.52
CA ALA A 359 12.37 -36.77 5.75
C ALA A 359 11.33 -37.88 5.98
N GLY A 360 10.06 -37.46 6.17
CA GLY A 360 8.90 -38.37 6.25
C GLY A 360 8.65 -39.01 7.61
N MET A 361 9.22 -38.47 8.70
CA MET A 361 9.10 -39.07 10.03
C MET A 361 8.08 -38.34 10.92
N SER A 362 7.02 -39.06 11.30
CA SER A 362 5.89 -38.55 12.08
C SER A 362 5.77 -39.16 13.50
N PHE A 363 6.54 -40.21 13.81
CA PHE A 363 6.48 -40.93 15.09
C PHE A 363 7.81 -40.89 15.86
N THR A 364 7.74 -40.69 17.18
CA THR A 364 8.88 -40.83 18.10
C THR A 364 9.46 -42.25 18.02
N GLY A 365 10.76 -42.37 17.71
CA GLY A 365 11.46 -43.66 17.53
C GLY A 365 11.64 -44.13 16.08
N SER A 366 10.97 -43.50 15.10
CA SER A 366 11.15 -43.83 13.67
C SER A 366 12.56 -43.54 13.14
N LEU A 367 13.23 -42.51 13.68
CA LEU A 367 14.62 -42.17 13.36
C LEU A 367 15.59 -43.25 13.80
N GLU A 368 15.41 -43.80 15.00
CA GLU A 368 16.26 -44.85 15.55
C GLU A 368 16.19 -46.13 14.71
N GLU A 369 14.99 -46.55 14.32
CA GLU A 369 14.82 -47.72 13.46
C GLU A 369 15.44 -47.48 12.07
N ARG A 370 15.26 -46.28 11.50
CA ARG A 370 15.88 -45.93 10.22
C ARG A 370 17.41 -45.91 10.29
N LEU A 371 17.99 -45.36 11.35
CA LEU A 371 19.44 -45.39 11.59
C LEU A 371 19.95 -46.81 11.83
N ARG A 372 19.18 -47.68 12.48
CA ARG A 372 19.49 -49.09 12.64
C ARG A 372 19.52 -49.82 11.29
N VAL A 373 18.56 -49.55 10.40
CA VAL A 373 18.53 -50.08 9.03
C VAL A 373 19.70 -49.55 8.20
N LEU A 374 20.00 -48.25 8.28
CA LEU A 374 21.16 -47.62 7.64
C LEU A 374 22.47 -48.26 8.09
N ARG A 375 22.68 -48.38 9.40
CA ARG A 375 23.88 -49.03 9.96
C ARG A 375 24.05 -50.45 9.43
N ARG A 376 23.00 -51.28 9.43
CA ARG A 376 23.06 -52.65 8.86
C ARG A 376 23.38 -52.64 7.35
N GLY A 377 22.91 -51.65 6.61
CA GLY A 377 23.18 -51.49 5.18
C GLY A 377 24.62 -51.04 4.89
N LEU A 378 25.18 -50.21 5.76
CA LEU A 378 26.50 -49.60 5.63
C LEU A 378 27.64 -50.41 6.28
N ALA A 379 27.33 -51.29 7.24
CA ALA A 379 28.26 -52.21 7.91
C ALA A 379 28.73 -53.33 6.97
N ARG A 380 29.45 -52.94 5.91
CA ARG A 380 29.97 -53.79 4.85
C ARG A 380 31.38 -53.32 4.50
N PRO A 381 32.29 -54.25 4.15
CA PRO A 381 33.62 -53.88 3.68
C PRO A 381 33.52 -53.00 2.43
N LYS A 382 34.41 -52.00 2.34
CA LYS A 382 34.47 -51.04 1.23
C LYS A 382 33.15 -50.32 0.93
N THR A 383 32.42 -49.90 1.96
CA THR A 383 31.22 -49.07 1.80
C THR A 383 31.46 -47.69 2.42
N LEU A 384 31.23 -46.63 1.65
CA LEU A 384 31.42 -45.25 2.06
C LEU A 384 30.08 -44.50 2.03
N TRP A 385 29.77 -43.77 3.11
CA TRP A 385 28.68 -42.80 3.11
C TRP A 385 29.23 -41.39 2.86
N ILE A 386 28.78 -40.77 1.77
CA ILE A 386 28.97 -39.35 1.48
C ILE A 386 27.85 -38.56 2.14
N ALA A 387 28.23 -37.65 3.03
CA ALA A 387 27.34 -36.83 3.83
C ALA A 387 27.52 -35.34 3.48
N PRO A 388 26.72 -34.80 2.53
CA PRO A 388 26.67 -33.37 2.26
C PRO A 388 26.25 -32.59 3.50
N ASP A 389 26.81 -31.39 3.68
CA ASP A 389 26.52 -30.49 4.81
C ASP A 389 26.54 -31.21 6.16
N PHE A 390 27.67 -31.87 6.47
CA PHE A 390 27.83 -32.76 7.61
C PHE A 390 27.39 -32.12 8.95
N HIS A 391 27.61 -30.83 9.15
CA HIS A 391 27.22 -30.11 10.36
C HIS A 391 25.71 -30.12 10.63
N GLN A 392 24.86 -30.28 9.61
CA GLN A 392 23.40 -30.40 9.80
C GLN A 392 23.01 -31.63 10.62
N MET A 393 23.85 -32.68 10.64
CA MET A 393 23.64 -33.89 11.44
C MET A 393 23.61 -33.61 12.95
N LEU A 394 24.22 -32.52 13.39
CA LEU A 394 24.23 -32.11 14.79
C LEU A 394 22.80 -31.78 15.29
N TRP A 395 21.96 -31.23 14.40
CA TRP A 395 20.63 -30.70 14.71
C TRP A 395 19.50 -31.58 14.19
N ALA A 396 19.73 -32.32 13.10
CA ALA A 396 18.73 -33.19 12.50
C ALA A 396 18.23 -34.24 13.53
N GLY A 397 16.91 -34.35 13.68
CA GLY A 397 16.28 -35.26 14.64
C GLY A 397 16.00 -34.70 16.03
N ARG A 398 16.52 -33.50 16.39
CA ARG A 398 16.20 -32.84 17.67
C ARG A 398 14.75 -32.34 17.68
N HIS A 399 14.00 -32.62 18.75
CA HIS A 399 12.67 -32.05 19.00
C HIS A 399 12.42 -31.85 20.51
N SER A 400 11.33 -31.19 20.89
CA SER A 400 11.04 -30.81 22.29
C SER A 400 11.09 -31.98 23.30
N GLN A 401 10.76 -33.20 22.84
CA GLN A 401 10.80 -34.42 23.66
C GLN A 401 12.08 -35.28 23.52
N SER A 402 13.02 -34.96 22.62
CA SER A 402 14.29 -35.68 22.44
C SER A 402 15.38 -34.71 21.98
N PRO A 403 16.33 -34.34 22.85
CA PRO A 403 17.39 -33.37 22.52
C PRO A 403 18.52 -34.00 21.69
N THR A 404 18.50 -35.32 21.48
CA THR A 404 19.56 -36.07 20.79
C THR A 404 19.50 -35.85 19.29
N GLY A 405 20.62 -35.41 18.69
CA GLY A 405 20.74 -35.25 17.24
C GLY A 405 21.23 -36.51 16.53
N LEU A 406 21.05 -36.57 15.21
CA LEU A 406 21.45 -37.68 14.35
C LEU A 406 22.95 -38.03 14.47
N LEU A 407 23.82 -37.02 14.60
CA LEU A 407 25.26 -37.22 14.77
C LEU A 407 25.56 -38.02 16.06
N GLU A 408 24.93 -37.68 17.18
CA GLU A 408 25.15 -38.32 18.48
C GLU A 408 24.78 -39.81 18.45
N MET A 409 23.72 -40.15 17.71
CA MET A 409 23.28 -41.54 17.53
C MET A 409 24.23 -42.35 16.62
N LEU A 410 24.98 -41.68 15.75
CA LEU A 410 25.89 -42.30 14.78
C LEU A 410 27.32 -42.46 15.31
N VAL A 411 27.77 -41.62 16.24
CA VAL A 411 29.13 -41.68 16.81
C VAL A 411 29.52 -43.11 17.23
N PRO A 412 28.69 -43.90 17.95
CA PRO A 412 29.07 -45.25 18.34
C PRO A 412 29.31 -46.20 17.16
N ALA A 413 28.57 -46.03 16.06
CA ALA A 413 28.73 -46.85 14.86
C ALA A 413 29.98 -46.44 14.05
N ILE A 414 30.34 -45.16 14.09
CA ILE A 414 31.56 -44.64 13.47
C ILE A 414 32.79 -45.10 14.26
N GLU A 415 32.75 -45.03 15.60
CA GLU A 415 33.85 -45.47 16.47
C GLU A 415 34.09 -46.99 16.39
N ALA A 416 33.02 -47.78 16.23
CA ALA A 416 33.11 -49.22 16.00
C ALA A 416 33.63 -49.60 14.59
N GLY A 417 33.68 -48.65 13.65
CA GLY A 417 34.04 -48.90 12.25
C GLY A 417 32.93 -49.53 11.41
N ASP A 418 31.70 -49.60 11.91
CA ASP A 418 30.52 -50.09 11.18
C ASP A 418 30.08 -49.11 10.09
N VAL A 419 30.37 -47.82 10.25
CA VAL A 419 29.97 -46.76 9.31
C VAL A 419 31.16 -45.87 9.01
N LEU A 420 31.60 -45.86 7.74
CA LEU A 420 32.63 -44.95 7.25
C LEU A 420 31.98 -43.76 6.54
N VAL A 421 32.32 -42.54 6.96
CA VAL A 421 31.73 -41.30 6.46
C VAL A 421 32.78 -40.41 5.79
N LEU A 422 32.42 -39.84 4.65
CA LEU A 422 33.09 -38.71 4.02
C LEU A 422 32.11 -37.53 4.01
N GLY A 423 32.34 -36.56 4.89
CA GLY A 423 31.51 -35.37 5.00
C GLY A 423 32.14 -34.15 4.35
N GLU A 424 31.32 -33.19 3.93
CA GLU A 424 31.76 -31.83 3.60
C GLU A 424 31.14 -30.82 4.58
N THR A 425 31.91 -29.80 4.97
CA THR A 425 31.43 -28.73 5.85
C THR A 425 32.23 -27.43 5.64
N ARG A 426 31.82 -26.36 6.32
CA ARG A 426 32.50 -25.06 6.35
C ARG A 426 33.34 -24.89 7.62
N PRO A 427 34.36 -24.01 7.62
CA PRO A 427 35.21 -23.79 8.79
C PRO A 427 34.43 -23.39 10.04
N GLU A 428 33.52 -22.42 9.95
CA GLU A 428 32.75 -21.92 11.10
C GLU A 428 31.75 -22.96 11.61
N ALA A 429 31.17 -23.73 10.69
CA ALA A 429 30.28 -24.85 11.04
C ALA A 429 31.06 -25.99 11.73
N LEU A 430 32.29 -26.27 11.31
CA LEU A 430 33.16 -27.24 11.97
C LEU A 430 33.50 -26.82 13.40
N GLU A 431 33.86 -25.55 13.62
CA GLU A 431 34.19 -25.04 14.96
C GLU A 431 33.05 -25.31 15.96
N ARG A 432 31.81 -25.14 15.51
CA ARG A 432 30.62 -25.46 16.32
C ARG A 432 30.42 -26.94 16.54
N VAL A 433 30.59 -27.75 15.49
CA VAL A 433 30.55 -29.22 15.62
C VAL A 433 31.58 -29.69 16.64
N LEU A 434 32.80 -29.15 16.61
CA LEU A 434 33.86 -29.50 17.56
C LEU A 434 33.60 -28.97 18.98
N ALA A 435 32.95 -27.81 19.11
CA ALA A 435 32.56 -27.27 20.41
C ALA A 435 31.47 -28.12 21.09
N GLU A 436 30.47 -28.61 20.34
CA GLU A 436 29.42 -29.47 20.88
C GLU A 436 29.83 -30.95 20.98
N ARG A 437 30.67 -31.43 20.06
CA ARG A 437 31.09 -32.85 19.92
C ARG A 437 32.60 -32.96 19.67
N PRO A 438 33.44 -32.78 20.69
CA PRO A 438 34.90 -32.83 20.58
C PRO A 438 35.44 -34.15 20.01
N GLU A 439 34.71 -35.26 20.20
CA GLU A 439 35.05 -36.58 19.68
C GLU A 439 35.16 -36.63 18.15
N VAL A 440 34.44 -35.76 17.43
CA VAL A 440 34.53 -35.65 15.96
C VAL A 440 35.96 -35.32 15.53
N GLY A 441 36.64 -34.42 16.27
CA GLY A 441 38.02 -34.05 15.97
C GLY A 441 39.03 -35.19 16.16
N ARG A 442 38.70 -36.17 17.01
CA ARG A 442 39.53 -37.36 17.22
C ARG A 442 39.19 -38.46 16.19
N LEU A 443 37.91 -38.69 15.94
CA LEU A 443 37.42 -39.77 15.06
C LEU A 443 37.69 -39.48 13.57
N PHE A 444 37.52 -38.23 13.12
CA PHE A 444 37.63 -37.87 11.71
C PHE A 444 39.00 -37.29 11.35
N GLU A 445 39.48 -37.61 10.16
CA GLU A 445 40.56 -36.86 9.52
C GLU A 445 40.00 -35.55 8.95
N ILE A 446 40.54 -34.42 9.41
CA ILE A 446 40.12 -33.09 8.96
C ILE A 446 40.99 -32.66 7.78
N VAL A 447 40.41 -32.68 6.60
CA VAL A 447 41.05 -32.29 5.34
C VAL A 447 40.63 -30.89 4.98
N ARG A 448 41.49 -29.90 5.26
CA ARG A 448 41.22 -28.49 4.95
C ARG A 448 41.57 -28.19 3.49
N LEU A 449 40.62 -27.56 2.80
CA LEU A 449 40.76 -27.05 1.45
C LEU A 449 40.62 -25.52 1.49
N ALA A 450 41.76 -24.84 1.40
CA ALA A 450 41.80 -23.39 1.28
C ALA A 450 41.55 -22.98 -0.19
N PRO A 451 41.14 -21.72 -0.44
CA PRO A 451 41.18 -21.15 -1.79
C PRO A 451 42.58 -21.36 -2.41
N PRO A 452 42.68 -21.86 -3.66
CA PRO A 452 43.96 -22.04 -4.31
C PRO A 452 44.70 -20.70 -4.47
N PRO A 453 46.04 -20.70 -4.49
CA PRO A 453 46.81 -19.50 -4.81
C PRO A 453 46.56 -19.05 -6.26
N GLU A 454 46.89 -17.79 -6.57
CA GLU A 454 46.53 -17.17 -7.86
C GLU A 454 47.14 -17.89 -9.07
N ASP A 455 48.34 -18.45 -8.94
CA ASP A 455 49.01 -19.25 -9.98
C ASP A 455 48.26 -20.57 -10.25
N GLU A 456 47.78 -21.25 -9.21
CA GLU A 456 46.92 -22.44 -9.36
C GLU A 456 45.57 -22.08 -10.01
N ILE A 457 45.00 -20.92 -9.69
CA ILE A 457 43.77 -20.42 -10.32
C ILE A 457 44.03 -20.18 -11.82
N ALA A 458 45.10 -19.47 -12.18
CA ALA A 458 45.44 -19.20 -13.58
C ALA A 458 45.62 -20.51 -14.38
N GLY A 459 46.33 -21.49 -13.82
CA GLY A 459 46.48 -22.83 -14.41
C GLY A 459 45.14 -23.55 -14.59
N LEU A 460 44.25 -23.47 -13.59
CA LEU A 460 42.91 -24.03 -13.67
C LEU A 460 42.06 -23.35 -14.76
N LEU A 461 42.13 -22.03 -14.88
CA LEU A 461 41.40 -21.28 -15.92
C LEU A 461 41.93 -21.60 -17.33
N ALA A 462 43.24 -21.82 -17.47
CA ALA A 462 43.83 -22.29 -18.74
C ALA A 462 43.33 -23.69 -19.10
N ALA A 463 43.23 -24.60 -18.13
CA ALA A 463 42.66 -25.93 -18.32
C ALA A 463 41.16 -25.87 -18.68
N TRP A 464 40.40 -24.97 -18.05
CA TRP A 464 39.01 -24.69 -18.40
C TRP A 464 38.90 -24.22 -19.86
N ALA A 465 39.74 -23.28 -20.29
CA ALA A 465 39.74 -22.75 -21.65
C ALA A 465 40.08 -23.81 -22.70
N ALA A 466 41.08 -24.65 -22.42
CA ALA A 466 41.40 -25.80 -23.28
C ALA A 466 40.20 -26.75 -23.44
N ARG A 467 39.46 -26.98 -22.35
CA ARG A 467 38.22 -27.80 -22.37
C ARG A 467 37.10 -27.12 -23.17
N ALA A 468 36.91 -25.82 -23.00
CA ALA A 468 35.92 -25.04 -23.75
C ALA A 468 36.20 -25.09 -25.26
N ARG A 469 37.47 -24.91 -25.66
CA ARG A 469 37.92 -25.05 -27.05
C ARG A 469 37.64 -26.45 -27.59
N ALA A 470 38.02 -27.49 -26.85
CA ALA A 470 37.86 -28.87 -27.30
C ALA A 470 36.39 -29.33 -27.40
N THR A 471 35.51 -28.82 -26.51
CA THR A 471 34.12 -29.28 -26.42
C THR A 471 33.16 -28.42 -27.24
N HIS A 472 33.39 -27.11 -27.29
CA HIS A 472 32.46 -26.13 -27.86
C HIS A 472 33.06 -25.31 -29.01
N GLY A 473 34.35 -25.50 -29.34
CA GLY A 473 35.03 -24.70 -30.37
C GLY A 473 35.21 -23.22 -29.99
N VAL A 474 35.08 -22.89 -28.70
CA VAL A 474 35.19 -21.51 -28.20
C VAL A 474 36.60 -21.24 -27.68
N GLU A 475 37.28 -20.25 -28.23
CA GLU A 475 38.52 -19.72 -27.69
C GLU A 475 38.24 -18.75 -26.54
N ALA A 476 38.96 -18.89 -25.43
CA ALA A 476 38.86 -17.98 -24.28
C ALA A 476 40.24 -17.36 -24.02
N PRO A 477 40.48 -16.11 -24.47
CA PRO A 477 41.75 -15.41 -24.30
C PRO A 477 42.16 -15.25 -22.83
N GLU A 478 43.45 -15.11 -22.57
CA GLU A 478 43.97 -14.93 -21.20
C GLU A 478 43.43 -13.66 -20.52
N GLU A 479 43.37 -12.55 -21.27
CA GLU A 479 42.84 -11.27 -20.80
C GLU A 479 41.39 -11.41 -20.29
N VAL A 480 40.54 -12.11 -21.05
CA VAL A 480 39.14 -12.34 -20.69
C VAL A 480 39.02 -13.23 -19.45
N ARG A 481 39.91 -14.22 -19.28
CA ARG A 481 39.93 -15.08 -18.09
C ARG A 481 40.41 -14.34 -16.84
N ALA A 482 41.43 -13.49 -16.99
CA ALA A 482 41.93 -12.64 -15.93
C ALA A 482 40.84 -11.67 -15.46
N GLU A 483 40.12 -11.07 -16.41
CA GLU A 483 39.00 -10.18 -16.11
C GLU A 483 37.83 -10.91 -15.46
N ALA A 484 37.48 -12.12 -15.92
CA ALA A 484 36.48 -12.95 -15.25
C ALA A 484 36.85 -13.23 -13.78
N ALA A 485 38.13 -13.46 -13.49
CA ALA A 485 38.60 -13.63 -12.13
C ALA A 485 38.49 -12.34 -11.30
N ALA A 486 38.79 -11.17 -11.88
CA ALA A 486 38.63 -9.87 -11.24
C ALA A 486 37.16 -9.57 -10.91
N LEU A 487 36.27 -9.66 -11.91
CA LEU A 487 34.82 -9.46 -11.75
C LEU A 487 34.21 -10.43 -10.73
N ALA A 488 34.61 -11.70 -10.76
CA ALA A 488 34.14 -12.67 -9.79
C ALA A 488 34.57 -12.34 -8.36
N ARG A 489 35.80 -11.85 -8.15
CA ARG A 489 36.25 -11.42 -6.82
C ARG A 489 35.46 -10.21 -6.31
N GLN A 490 35.14 -9.28 -7.19
CA GLN A 490 34.43 -8.04 -6.84
C GLN A 490 32.94 -8.28 -6.56
N TYR A 491 32.25 -8.99 -7.44
CA TYR A 491 30.80 -9.13 -7.39
C TYR A 491 30.34 -10.47 -6.81
N LEU A 492 31.07 -11.56 -7.01
CA LEU A 492 30.66 -12.91 -6.60
C LEU A 492 31.31 -13.36 -5.28
N SER A 493 31.55 -12.42 -4.36
CA SER A 493 32.28 -12.62 -3.09
C SER A 493 31.69 -13.67 -2.14
N ALA A 494 30.42 -14.04 -2.31
CA ALA A 494 29.75 -15.11 -1.57
C ALA A 494 30.31 -16.52 -1.92
N HIS A 495 31.00 -16.65 -3.05
CA HIS A 495 31.67 -17.87 -3.47
C HIS A 495 33.18 -17.61 -3.56
N ALA A 496 33.94 -18.27 -2.71
CA ALA A 496 35.39 -18.28 -2.80
C ALA A 496 35.86 -18.85 -4.15
N SER A 497 37.04 -18.42 -4.57
CA SER A 497 37.69 -18.94 -5.78
C SER A 497 38.06 -20.42 -5.62
N PRO A 498 37.97 -21.24 -6.68
CA PRO A 498 37.67 -20.87 -8.07
C PRO A 498 36.17 -20.89 -8.45
N GLY A 499 35.26 -21.22 -7.53
CA GLY A 499 33.85 -21.45 -7.85
C GLY A 499 33.14 -20.25 -8.48
N GLY A 500 33.36 -19.05 -7.97
CA GLY A 500 32.76 -17.83 -8.51
C GLY A 500 33.16 -17.56 -9.97
N VAL A 501 34.46 -17.61 -10.26
CA VAL A 501 34.99 -17.36 -11.61
C VAL A 501 34.58 -18.44 -12.61
N LEU A 502 34.57 -19.71 -12.21
CA LEU A 502 34.11 -20.79 -13.08
C LEU A 502 32.63 -20.66 -13.43
N ARG A 503 31.78 -20.28 -12.46
CA ARG A 503 30.35 -20.03 -12.74
C ARG A 503 30.15 -18.88 -13.71
N LEU A 504 30.93 -17.81 -13.59
CA LEU A 504 30.88 -16.67 -14.51
C LEU A 504 31.31 -17.09 -15.91
N LEU A 505 32.43 -17.81 -16.02
CA LEU A 505 32.96 -18.29 -17.30
C LEU A 505 32.04 -19.30 -17.98
N ASP A 506 31.45 -20.24 -17.25
CA ASP A 506 30.48 -21.20 -17.80
C ASP A 506 29.24 -20.46 -18.34
N GLY A 507 28.73 -19.47 -17.61
CA GLY A 507 27.60 -18.64 -18.08
C GLY A 507 27.95 -17.78 -19.30
N ALA A 508 29.17 -17.26 -19.38
CA ALA A 508 29.66 -16.50 -20.53
C ALA A 508 29.91 -17.42 -21.74
N LEU A 509 30.37 -18.65 -21.51
CA LEU A 509 30.55 -19.65 -22.54
C LEU A 509 29.21 -20.00 -23.21
N GLU A 510 28.14 -20.15 -22.42
CA GLU A 510 26.79 -20.36 -22.98
C GLU A 510 26.36 -19.21 -23.91
N ASP A 511 26.69 -17.97 -23.56
CA ASP A 511 26.40 -16.78 -24.39
C ASP A 511 27.23 -16.80 -25.68
N ALA A 512 28.53 -17.05 -25.57
CA ALA A 512 29.44 -17.13 -26.71
C ALA A 512 29.01 -18.25 -27.68
N VAL A 513 28.59 -19.41 -27.17
CA VAL A 513 28.07 -20.52 -27.98
C VAL A 513 26.78 -20.15 -28.69
N ARG A 514 25.85 -19.43 -28.03
CA ARG A 514 24.60 -18.97 -28.68
C ARG A 514 24.85 -17.91 -29.75
N ARG A 515 25.88 -17.08 -29.57
CA ARG A 515 26.28 -16.03 -30.53
C ARG A 515 27.04 -16.60 -31.73
N ALA A 516 27.70 -17.74 -31.57
CA ALA A 516 28.53 -18.36 -32.59
C ALA A 516 27.71 -18.72 -33.85
N PRO A 517 28.12 -18.30 -35.06
CA PRO A 517 27.54 -18.81 -36.29
C PRO A 517 27.85 -20.31 -36.44
N ALA A 518 26.90 -21.07 -37.00
CA ALA A 518 27.01 -22.52 -37.12
C ALA A 518 28.29 -22.93 -37.87
N GLY A 519 29.27 -23.49 -37.14
CA GLY A 519 30.52 -24.03 -37.71
C GLY A 519 31.71 -23.06 -37.80
N GLY A 520 31.61 -21.83 -37.28
CA GLY A 520 32.74 -20.88 -37.22
C GLY A 520 33.49 -20.90 -35.88
N PRO A 521 34.76 -20.45 -35.82
CA PRO A 521 35.46 -20.24 -34.57
C PRO A 521 34.77 -19.12 -33.77
N ALA A 522 34.46 -19.39 -32.52
CA ALA A 522 33.87 -18.42 -31.61
C ALA A 522 34.88 -18.03 -30.54
N GLU A 523 34.92 -16.76 -30.19
CA GLU A 523 35.77 -16.24 -29.14
C GLU A 523 34.91 -15.67 -28.02
N LEU A 524 35.27 -16.01 -26.78
CA LEU A 524 34.66 -15.47 -25.57
C LEU A 524 35.02 -13.99 -25.46
N ALA A 525 34.02 -13.12 -25.56
CA ALA A 525 34.20 -11.67 -25.51
C ALA A 525 33.88 -11.11 -24.12
N MET A 526 34.34 -9.89 -23.86
CA MET A 526 34.03 -9.18 -22.61
C MET A 526 32.52 -8.97 -22.42
N ASP A 527 31.78 -8.75 -23.51
CA ASP A 527 30.33 -8.58 -23.49
C ASP A 527 29.62 -9.85 -22.99
N ASP A 528 30.18 -11.04 -23.26
CA ASP A 528 29.65 -12.30 -22.76
C ASP A 528 29.84 -12.42 -21.24
N LEU A 529 30.99 -11.96 -20.71
CA LEU A 529 31.24 -11.89 -19.26
C LEU A 529 30.26 -10.94 -18.58
N VAL A 530 30.11 -9.71 -19.09
CA VAL A 530 29.21 -8.69 -18.54
C VAL A 530 27.76 -9.19 -18.58
N SER A 531 27.34 -9.82 -19.68
CA SER A 531 26.01 -10.40 -19.84
C SER A 531 25.76 -11.54 -18.84
N ALA A 532 26.72 -12.45 -18.68
CA ALA A 532 26.64 -13.53 -17.70
C ALA A 532 26.61 -12.99 -16.27
N LEU A 533 27.43 -11.99 -15.96
CA LEU A 533 27.45 -11.34 -14.65
C LEU A 533 26.14 -10.60 -14.36
N ALA A 534 25.59 -9.87 -15.34
CA ALA A 534 24.30 -9.19 -15.21
C ALA A 534 23.18 -10.19 -14.92
N ARG A 535 23.18 -11.39 -15.52
CA ARG A 535 22.21 -12.44 -15.17
C ARG A 535 22.41 -13.02 -13.78
N LEU A 536 23.66 -13.24 -13.37
CA LEU A 536 23.99 -13.80 -12.05
C LEU A 536 23.66 -12.82 -10.92
N THR A 537 23.92 -11.53 -11.13
CA THR A 537 23.77 -10.48 -10.12
C THR A 537 22.43 -9.76 -10.18
N GLY A 538 21.84 -9.64 -11.37
CA GLY A 538 20.71 -8.78 -11.67
C GLY A 538 21.10 -7.32 -11.98
N LEU A 539 22.36 -6.93 -11.76
CA LEU A 539 22.81 -5.55 -11.93
C LEU A 539 22.77 -5.11 -13.41
N PRO A 540 22.51 -3.82 -13.70
CA PRO A 540 22.44 -3.34 -15.07
C PRO A 540 23.80 -3.41 -15.73
N GLN A 541 23.87 -3.77 -17.01
CA GLN A 541 25.14 -3.89 -17.74
C GLN A 541 25.93 -2.58 -17.72
N ASP A 542 25.25 -1.43 -17.80
CA ASP A 542 25.91 -0.12 -17.77
C ASP A 542 26.57 0.17 -16.43
N LEU A 543 26.13 -0.49 -15.34
CA LEU A 543 26.77 -0.43 -14.04
C LEU A 543 28.01 -1.35 -13.97
N LEU A 544 27.95 -2.53 -14.61
CA LEU A 544 28.98 -3.57 -14.55
C LEU A 544 30.12 -3.36 -15.57
N ASP A 545 29.84 -2.78 -16.73
CA ASP A 545 30.79 -2.67 -17.84
C ASP A 545 31.61 -1.37 -17.75
N GLU A 546 32.84 -1.42 -17.24
CA GLU A 546 33.72 -0.26 -17.09
C GLU A 546 33.94 0.55 -18.39
N ARG A 547 33.76 -0.08 -19.56
CA ARG A 547 33.92 0.57 -20.87
C ARG A 547 32.74 1.50 -21.21
N ARG A 548 31.61 1.37 -20.51
CA ARG A 548 30.39 2.17 -20.71
C ARG A 548 30.28 3.28 -19.68
N THR A 549 29.87 4.46 -20.14
CA THR A 549 29.52 5.59 -19.26
C THR A 549 28.14 5.40 -18.65
N LEU A 550 27.99 5.77 -17.38
CA LEU A 550 26.69 5.87 -16.72
C LEU A 550 26.18 7.31 -16.78
N ASP A 551 25.06 7.55 -17.43
CA ASP A 551 24.40 8.86 -17.46
C ASP A 551 23.71 9.14 -16.13
N LEU A 552 24.40 9.85 -15.23
CA LEU A 552 23.89 10.19 -13.90
C LEU A 552 22.66 11.10 -13.95
N GLU A 553 22.50 11.92 -15.00
CA GLU A 553 21.36 12.81 -15.15
C GLU A 553 20.11 12.01 -15.55
N ALA A 554 20.24 11.07 -16.47
CA ALA A 554 19.16 10.13 -16.80
C ALA A 554 18.75 9.27 -15.58
N VAL A 555 19.73 8.79 -14.82
CA VAL A 555 19.46 8.05 -13.57
C VAL A 555 18.71 8.92 -12.57
N ARG A 556 19.19 10.15 -12.31
CA ARG A 556 18.50 11.11 -11.44
C ARG A 556 17.07 11.37 -11.89
N GLY A 557 16.86 11.66 -13.17
CA GLY A 557 15.52 11.91 -13.73
C GLY A 557 14.57 10.73 -13.54
N ARG A 558 15.05 9.49 -13.69
CA ARG A 558 14.25 8.28 -13.44
C ARG A 558 13.81 8.16 -11.97
N PHE A 559 14.68 8.53 -11.04
CA PHE A 559 14.35 8.52 -9.61
C PHE A 559 13.40 9.66 -9.23
N GLU A 560 13.64 10.89 -9.73
CA GLU A 560 12.79 12.06 -9.46
C GLU A 560 11.38 11.93 -10.06
N ALA A 561 11.23 11.20 -11.18
CA ALA A 561 9.93 10.88 -11.76
C ALA A 561 9.06 10.00 -10.84
N ARG A 562 9.67 9.18 -9.97
CA ARG A 562 8.95 8.34 -8.99
C ARG A 562 8.88 8.95 -7.59
N VAL A 563 9.94 9.63 -7.14
CA VAL A 563 10.05 10.20 -5.80
C VAL A 563 10.12 11.72 -5.88
N ILE A 564 8.96 12.35 -5.81
CA ILE A 564 8.80 13.80 -6.00
C ILE A 564 9.08 14.54 -4.68
N GLY A 565 9.84 15.64 -4.76
CA GLY A 565 10.08 16.56 -3.64
C GLY A 565 11.18 16.13 -2.66
N GLN A 566 12.01 15.15 -3.03
CA GLN A 566 13.11 14.64 -2.18
C GLN A 566 14.47 14.62 -2.91
N PRO A 567 14.96 15.77 -3.43
CA PRO A 567 16.15 15.82 -4.28
C PRO A 567 17.43 15.40 -3.55
N GLU A 568 17.56 15.67 -2.24
CA GLU A 568 18.72 15.23 -1.45
C GLU A 568 18.81 13.71 -1.34
N ALA A 569 17.66 13.04 -1.18
CA ALA A 569 17.58 11.60 -1.06
C ALA A 569 17.92 10.91 -2.38
N VAL A 570 17.43 11.45 -3.50
CA VAL A 570 17.79 10.97 -4.84
C VAL A 570 19.28 11.17 -5.10
N ARG A 571 19.81 12.37 -4.85
CA ARG A 571 21.24 12.67 -5.03
C ARG A 571 22.13 11.70 -4.26
N CYS A 572 21.79 11.40 -3.01
CA CYS A 572 22.54 10.45 -2.17
C CYS A 572 22.67 9.06 -2.84
N LEU A 573 21.59 8.54 -3.42
CA LEU A 573 21.61 7.23 -4.07
C LEU A 573 22.34 7.29 -5.43
N VAL A 574 22.16 8.34 -6.21
CA VAL A 574 22.89 8.55 -7.47
C VAL A 574 24.40 8.61 -7.23
N GLU A 575 24.84 9.33 -6.19
CA GLU A 575 26.25 9.36 -5.76
C GLU A 575 26.74 7.96 -5.39
N ARG A 576 25.93 7.13 -4.71
CA ARG A 576 26.33 5.76 -4.41
C ARG A 576 26.44 4.89 -5.65
N LEU A 577 25.51 5.02 -6.61
CA LEU A 577 25.58 4.31 -7.89
C LEU A 577 26.83 4.70 -8.67
N ALA A 578 27.25 5.97 -8.62
CA ALA A 578 28.50 6.41 -9.22
C ALA A 578 29.73 5.77 -8.56
N LEU A 579 29.77 5.65 -7.23
CA LEU A 579 30.84 4.95 -6.51
C LEU A 579 30.90 3.45 -6.86
N LEU A 580 29.73 2.81 -6.96
CA LEU A 580 29.62 1.40 -7.35
C LEU A 580 30.10 1.19 -8.80
N LYS A 581 29.70 2.09 -9.71
CA LYS A 581 30.15 2.10 -11.11
C LYS A 581 31.66 2.27 -11.24
N ALA A 582 32.25 3.10 -10.39
CA ALA A 582 33.68 3.36 -10.37
C ALA A 582 34.49 2.26 -9.64
N GLY A 583 33.84 1.27 -9.04
CA GLY A 583 34.53 0.17 -8.33
C GLY A 583 35.27 0.60 -7.06
N VAL A 584 34.98 1.78 -6.50
CA VAL A 584 35.72 2.36 -5.35
C VAL A 584 35.06 2.11 -4.00
N THR A 585 34.11 1.17 -3.93
CA THR A 585 33.44 0.77 -2.68
C THR A 585 34.27 -0.23 -1.89
N ASP A 586 34.16 -0.21 -0.56
CA ASP A 586 34.80 -1.20 0.31
C ASP A 586 34.18 -2.59 0.11
N PRO A 587 34.93 -3.60 -0.38
CA PRO A 587 34.41 -4.94 -0.63
C PRO A 587 34.19 -5.75 0.65
N GLY A 588 34.61 -5.25 1.82
CA GLY A 588 34.39 -5.88 3.13
C GLY A 588 33.04 -5.53 3.76
N ARG A 589 32.36 -4.49 3.27
CA ARG A 589 31.13 -3.94 3.85
C ARG A 589 29.95 -4.10 2.90
N PRO A 590 28.69 -3.94 3.36
CA PRO A 590 27.54 -3.85 2.46
C PRO A 590 27.72 -2.76 1.40
N THR A 591 27.19 -3.00 0.20
CA THR A 591 27.21 -2.06 -0.93
C THR A 591 26.64 -0.70 -0.59
N GLY A 592 25.86 -0.54 0.48
CA GLY A 592 25.62 0.76 1.11
C GLY A 592 24.70 0.64 2.31
N VAL A 593 24.89 1.47 3.33
CA VAL A 593 24.05 1.48 4.54
C VAL A 593 23.49 2.89 4.77
N PHE A 594 22.20 3.08 4.55
CA PHE A 594 21.53 4.39 4.61
C PHE A 594 20.46 4.43 5.69
N LEU A 595 20.32 5.57 6.38
CA LEU A 595 19.17 5.86 7.23
C LEU A 595 18.30 6.95 6.61
N PHE A 596 17.08 6.60 6.24
CA PHE A 596 16.06 7.51 5.74
C PHE A 596 15.17 7.96 6.91
N ALA A 597 15.38 9.19 7.38
CA ALA A 597 14.67 9.75 8.52
C ALA A 597 13.68 10.84 8.06
N GLY A 598 12.45 10.83 8.57
CA GLY A 598 11.48 11.90 8.32
C GLY A 598 10.03 11.44 8.45
N PRO A 599 9.04 12.27 8.08
CA PRO A 599 7.63 11.97 8.27
C PRO A 599 7.13 10.74 7.51
N SER A 600 6.04 10.14 7.99
CA SER A 600 5.36 9.06 7.27
C SER A 600 4.81 9.54 5.93
N GLY A 601 4.89 8.70 4.90
CA GLY A 601 4.30 8.99 3.59
C GLY A 601 5.06 10.02 2.72
N THR A 602 6.32 10.32 3.03
CA THR A 602 7.18 11.25 2.25
C THR A 602 7.99 10.59 1.12
N GLY A 603 7.89 9.26 0.96
CA GLY A 603 8.54 8.53 -0.13
C GLY A 603 9.74 7.65 0.25
N LYS A 604 10.07 7.48 1.54
CA LYS A 604 11.20 6.64 2.02
C LYS A 604 11.21 5.23 1.42
N THR A 605 10.08 4.52 1.57
CA THR A 605 9.89 3.15 1.04
C THR A 605 9.83 3.14 -0.49
N GLU A 606 9.29 4.19 -1.11
CA GLU A 606 9.17 4.30 -2.57
C GLU A 606 10.54 4.47 -3.23
N LEU A 607 11.45 5.20 -2.56
CA LEU A 607 12.84 5.34 -3.00
C LEU A 607 13.59 4.00 -2.94
N ALA A 608 13.39 3.22 -1.88
CA ALA A 608 13.97 1.88 -1.76
C ALA A 608 13.46 0.92 -2.86
N LYS A 609 12.15 0.93 -3.14
CA LYS A 609 11.55 0.18 -4.25
C LYS A 609 12.10 0.61 -5.61
N THR A 610 12.22 1.90 -5.83
CA THR A 610 12.77 2.47 -7.07
C THR A 610 14.22 2.06 -7.28
N LEU A 611 15.02 2.02 -6.20
CA LEU A 611 16.40 1.52 -6.24
C LEU A 611 16.45 0.03 -6.60
N ALA A 612 15.62 -0.80 -5.97
CA ALA A 612 15.57 -2.24 -6.28
C ALA A 612 15.15 -2.50 -7.73
N ASP A 613 14.13 -1.80 -8.22
CA ASP A 613 13.67 -1.85 -9.61
C ASP A 613 14.74 -1.38 -10.60
N TYR A 614 15.45 -0.30 -10.28
CA TYR A 614 16.54 0.20 -11.12
C TYR A 614 17.72 -0.77 -11.19
N LEU A 615 18.17 -1.28 -10.04
CA LEU A 615 19.35 -2.13 -9.95
C LEU A 615 19.10 -3.55 -10.43
N PHE A 616 17.95 -4.14 -10.13
CA PHE A 616 17.74 -5.56 -10.35
C PHE A 616 16.62 -5.88 -11.34
N GLY A 617 15.95 -4.85 -11.87
CA GLY A 617 14.86 -4.98 -12.83
C GLY A 617 13.59 -5.60 -12.27
N ALA A 618 13.53 -5.87 -10.96
CA ALA A 618 12.43 -6.59 -10.34
C ALA A 618 12.19 -6.12 -8.89
N PRO A 619 10.92 -5.80 -8.51
CA PRO A 619 10.60 -5.30 -7.18
C PRO A 619 10.68 -6.37 -6.08
N ASP A 620 10.71 -7.65 -6.42
CA ASP A 620 10.90 -8.79 -5.50
C ASP A 620 12.32 -8.85 -4.92
N ARG A 621 13.27 -8.15 -5.55
CA ARG A 621 14.64 -7.93 -5.05
C ARG A 621 14.70 -6.92 -3.89
N LEU A 622 13.55 -6.47 -3.39
CA LEU A 622 13.41 -5.72 -2.14
C LEU A 622 13.06 -6.68 -0.98
N VAL A 623 14.04 -6.97 -0.13
CA VAL A 623 13.85 -7.72 1.10
C VAL A 623 13.41 -6.76 2.20
N ARG A 624 12.09 -6.60 2.37
CA ARG A 624 11.51 -5.78 3.43
C ARG A 624 11.34 -6.57 4.73
N LEU A 625 11.68 -5.91 5.84
CA LEU A 625 11.49 -6.39 7.22
C LEU A 625 10.94 -5.25 8.08
N ASP A 626 9.79 -5.47 8.71
CA ASP A 626 9.16 -4.51 9.62
C ASP A 626 9.77 -4.64 11.02
N MET A 627 10.44 -3.59 11.48
CA MET A 627 11.14 -3.58 12.76
C MET A 627 10.16 -3.45 13.94
N SER A 628 8.92 -3.00 13.69
CA SER A 628 7.86 -3.00 14.71
C SER A 628 7.42 -4.42 15.08
N GLU A 629 7.62 -5.41 14.21
CA GLU A 629 7.40 -6.82 14.54
C GLU A 629 8.54 -7.41 15.39
N LEU A 630 9.67 -6.71 15.54
CA LEU A 630 10.89 -7.18 16.21
C LEU A 630 11.16 -6.48 17.55
N GLN A 631 10.09 -6.11 18.25
CA GLN A 631 10.14 -5.42 19.55
C GLN A 631 10.60 -6.34 20.71
N ASP A 632 10.41 -7.64 20.59
CA ASP A 632 10.75 -8.61 21.64
C ASP A 632 12.15 -9.21 21.48
N ALA A 633 12.80 -9.55 22.59
CA ALA A 633 14.11 -10.19 22.56
C ALA A 633 14.12 -11.56 21.85
N ALA A 634 13.00 -12.28 21.83
CA ALA A 634 12.84 -13.54 21.10
C ALA A 634 12.72 -13.34 19.57
N ALA A 635 12.47 -12.11 19.11
CA ALA A 635 12.38 -11.79 17.68
C ALA A 635 13.72 -11.91 16.94
N PHE A 636 14.83 -11.88 17.68
CA PHE A 636 16.19 -12.17 17.19
C PHE A 636 16.27 -13.50 16.42
N GLU A 637 15.59 -14.54 16.92
CA GLU A 637 15.58 -15.88 16.32
C GLU A 637 14.93 -15.88 14.92
N ARG A 638 13.96 -14.98 14.67
CA ARG A 638 13.30 -14.82 13.35
C ARG A 638 14.22 -14.20 12.31
N VAL A 639 15.13 -13.30 12.72
CA VAL A 639 16.09 -12.66 11.79
C VAL A 639 17.18 -13.66 11.37
N LEU A 640 17.68 -14.46 12.32
CA LEU A 640 18.72 -15.45 12.07
C LEU A 640 18.20 -16.76 11.47
N GLY A 641 16.95 -17.13 11.74
CA GLY A 641 16.37 -18.40 11.30
C GLY A 641 16.65 -19.57 12.22
N ALA A 642 16.75 -19.31 13.52
CA ALA A 642 16.93 -20.34 14.52
C ALA A 642 15.63 -20.62 15.30
N GLY A 643 15.50 -21.87 15.77
CA GLY A 643 14.32 -22.35 16.51
C GLY A 643 13.04 -22.54 15.68
N ALA A 644 11.95 -22.89 16.39
CA ALA A 644 10.60 -23.08 15.86
C ALA A 644 9.81 -21.76 15.69
N ALA A 645 10.50 -20.61 15.75
CA ALA A 645 9.89 -19.28 15.80
C ALA A 645 9.43 -18.75 14.43
N LEU A 646 9.93 -19.33 13.35
CA LEU A 646 9.40 -19.17 12.00
C LEU A 646 8.42 -20.33 11.81
N GLY A 647 7.13 -20.04 11.69
CA GLY A 647 6.12 -21.07 11.43
C GLY A 647 6.47 -21.92 10.18
N PRO A 648 5.74 -23.02 9.92
CA PRO A 648 6.02 -23.88 8.78
C PRO A 648 5.96 -23.08 7.46
N GLY A 649 7.12 -22.89 6.80
CA GLY A 649 7.27 -22.15 5.55
C GLY A 649 7.88 -20.73 5.67
N GLY A 650 8.10 -20.20 6.88
CA GLY A 650 8.72 -18.89 7.07
C GLY A 650 10.24 -18.90 6.83
N HIS A 651 10.73 -18.04 5.92
CA HIS A 651 12.16 -17.84 5.68
C HIS A 651 12.71 -16.67 6.50
N SER A 652 13.85 -16.88 7.17
CA SER A 652 14.54 -15.81 7.90
C SER A 652 15.15 -14.76 6.96
N LEU A 653 15.50 -13.58 7.48
CA LEU A 653 16.26 -12.60 6.70
C LEU A 653 17.57 -13.21 6.17
N ALA A 654 18.30 -13.92 7.05
CA ALA A 654 19.53 -14.59 6.70
C ALA A 654 19.33 -15.59 5.53
N GLU A 655 18.25 -16.37 5.55
CA GLU A 655 17.95 -17.32 4.48
C GLU A 655 17.58 -16.63 3.16
N ARG A 656 16.75 -15.56 3.22
CA ARG A 656 16.35 -14.79 2.04
C ARG A 656 17.56 -14.17 1.33
N VAL A 657 18.46 -13.54 2.10
CA VAL A 657 19.69 -12.93 1.55
C VAL A 657 20.66 -13.99 1.06
N ARG A 658 20.77 -15.15 1.72
CA ARG A 658 21.60 -16.26 1.23
C ARG A 658 21.13 -16.80 -0.13
N ARG A 659 19.82 -16.84 -0.36
CA ARG A 659 19.22 -17.23 -1.66
C ARG A 659 19.39 -16.13 -2.71
N GLN A 660 19.33 -14.87 -2.31
CA GLN A 660 19.41 -13.70 -3.20
C GLN A 660 20.34 -12.63 -2.59
N PRO A 661 21.67 -12.79 -2.73
CA PRO A 661 22.64 -11.88 -2.09
C PRO A 661 22.62 -10.48 -2.71
N PHE A 662 22.24 -10.36 -3.97
CA PHE A 662 22.05 -9.09 -4.67
C PHE A 662 20.61 -8.60 -4.48
N CYS A 663 20.40 -7.80 -3.46
CA CYS A 663 19.10 -7.25 -3.10
C CYS A 663 19.21 -5.90 -2.40
N VAL A 664 18.08 -5.21 -2.30
CA VAL A 664 17.92 -4.09 -1.36
C VAL A 664 17.25 -4.62 -0.10
N VAL A 665 17.87 -4.43 1.06
CA VAL A 665 17.30 -4.79 2.36
C VAL A 665 16.68 -3.55 2.98
N LEU A 666 15.36 -3.54 3.17
CA LEU A 666 14.64 -2.44 3.79
C LEU A 666 14.25 -2.80 5.23
N LEU A 667 14.89 -2.13 6.18
CA LEU A 667 14.61 -2.24 7.61
C LEU A 667 13.68 -1.08 8.02
N ASP A 668 12.37 -1.32 7.98
CA ASP A 668 11.36 -0.27 8.14
C ASP A 668 11.10 0.03 9.63
N GLU A 669 11.04 1.31 10.04
CA GLU A 669 10.82 1.77 11.42
C GLU A 669 11.87 1.26 12.43
N PHE A 670 13.15 1.37 12.07
CA PHE A 670 14.26 0.76 12.80
C PHE A 670 14.36 1.15 14.28
N GLU A 671 13.88 2.34 14.66
CA GLU A 671 13.81 2.77 16.05
C GLU A 671 12.89 1.92 16.94
N LYS A 672 11.99 1.13 16.35
CA LYS A 672 11.02 0.30 17.07
C LYS A 672 11.59 -1.07 17.46
N ALA A 673 12.66 -1.53 16.82
CA ALA A 673 13.25 -2.83 17.13
C ALA A 673 13.90 -2.87 18.52
N HIS A 674 13.96 -4.07 19.09
CA HIS A 674 14.67 -4.32 20.34
C HIS A 674 16.18 -4.01 20.21
N PRO A 675 16.86 -3.46 21.24
CA PRO A 675 18.31 -3.15 21.17
C PRO A 675 19.21 -4.32 20.75
N ARG A 676 18.89 -5.56 21.14
CA ARG A 676 19.62 -6.76 20.68
C ARG A 676 19.57 -6.99 19.17
N VAL A 677 18.52 -6.51 18.50
CA VAL A 677 18.42 -6.54 17.04
C VAL A 677 19.35 -5.50 16.44
N TRP A 678 19.49 -4.33 17.07
CA TRP A 678 20.48 -3.33 16.64
C TRP A 678 21.90 -3.87 16.74
N ASP A 679 22.24 -4.53 17.85
CA ASP A 679 23.56 -5.14 18.04
C ASP A 679 23.88 -6.19 16.95
N LEU A 680 22.87 -6.94 16.52
CA LEU A 680 23.01 -7.89 15.41
C LEU A 680 23.36 -7.16 14.10
N PHE A 681 22.66 -6.08 13.79
CA PHE A 681 22.86 -5.34 12.55
C PHE A 681 24.16 -4.51 12.55
N LEU A 682 24.72 -4.16 13.72
CA LEU A 682 26.06 -3.57 13.79
C LEU A 682 27.11 -4.48 13.12
N GLN A 683 27.07 -5.78 13.41
CA GLN A 683 27.96 -6.77 12.78
C GLN A 683 27.75 -6.81 11.27
N VAL A 684 26.50 -6.73 10.82
CA VAL A 684 26.17 -6.71 9.39
C VAL A 684 26.70 -5.45 8.70
N PHE A 685 26.63 -4.29 9.36
CA PHE A 685 27.08 -3.00 8.78
C PHE A 685 28.62 -2.88 8.74
N ASP A 686 29.31 -3.60 9.60
CA ASP A 686 30.77 -3.64 9.70
C ASP A 686 31.41 -4.70 8.82
N ASP A 687 30.99 -5.96 8.96
CA ASP A 687 31.67 -7.08 8.31
C ASP A 687 30.90 -7.61 7.08
N GLY A 688 29.70 -7.08 6.84
CA GLY A 688 28.81 -7.57 5.78
C GLY A 688 28.43 -9.04 5.96
N ARG A 689 28.55 -9.60 7.18
CA ARG A 689 28.34 -11.02 7.44
C ARG A 689 27.45 -11.23 8.65
N LEU A 690 26.62 -12.26 8.56
CA LEU A 690 25.72 -12.67 9.64
C LEU A 690 25.74 -14.19 9.78
N THR A 691 26.22 -14.70 10.91
CA THR A 691 26.24 -16.14 11.17
C THR A 691 25.09 -16.54 12.07
N ASP A 692 24.24 -17.46 11.60
CA ASP A 692 23.11 -17.97 12.38
C ASP A 692 23.57 -18.94 13.48
N PRO A 693 22.70 -19.40 14.41
CA PRO A 693 23.03 -20.40 15.44
C PRO A 693 23.35 -21.81 14.92
N ARG A 694 23.03 -22.14 13.66
CA ARG A 694 23.37 -23.43 13.03
C ARG A 694 24.79 -23.46 12.45
N GLY A 695 25.47 -22.31 12.39
CA GLY A 695 26.82 -22.18 11.86
C GLY A 695 26.84 -21.71 10.42
N GLU A 696 25.71 -21.25 9.90
CA GLU A 696 25.63 -20.77 8.54
C GLU A 696 25.88 -19.27 8.48
N THR A 697 26.97 -18.88 7.80
CA THR A 697 27.26 -17.48 7.50
C THR A 697 26.50 -17.03 6.25
N THR A 698 25.87 -15.86 6.35
CA THR A 698 25.16 -15.14 5.28
C THR A 698 25.96 -13.91 4.90
N ASP A 699 26.11 -13.66 3.59
CA ASP A 699 26.88 -12.54 3.04
C ASP A 699 25.95 -11.41 2.59
N PHE A 700 26.12 -10.23 3.20
CA PHE A 700 25.41 -8.97 2.92
C PHE A 700 26.27 -7.96 2.17
N ARG A 701 27.53 -8.30 1.82
CA ARG A 701 28.46 -7.36 1.13
C ARG A 701 27.92 -6.87 -0.22
N GLN A 702 27.05 -7.65 -0.85
CA GLN A 702 26.41 -7.30 -2.13
C GLN A 702 25.03 -6.64 -1.98
N ALA A 703 24.56 -6.44 -0.74
CA ALA A 703 23.26 -5.84 -0.46
C ALA A 703 23.37 -4.33 -0.20
N ILE A 704 22.36 -3.58 -0.63
CA ILE A 704 22.16 -2.20 -0.17
C ILE A 704 21.14 -2.22 0.96
N ILE A 705 21.52 -1.74 2.13
CA ILE A 705 20.70 -1.71 3.33
C ILE A 705 20.15 -0.30 3.53
N ILE A 706 18.82 -0.20 3.62
CA ILE A 706 18.10 1.04 3.87
C ILE A 706 17.31 0.86 5.17
N LEU A 707 17.62 1.69 6.16
CA LEU A 707 16.88 1.84 7.39
C LEU A 707 15.88 2.97 7.20
N THR A 708 14.62 2.80 7.62
CA THR A 708 13.69 3.94 7.70
C THR A 708 13.42 4.30 9.15
N SER A 709 13.16 5.57 9.39
CA SER A 709 12.76 6.05 10.70
C SER A 709 11.73 7.17 10.60
N ASN A 710 10.75 7.12 11.50
CA ASN A 710 9.74 8.16 11.69
C ASN A 710 10.09 9.08 12.88
N LEU A 711 11.34 9.05 13.36
CA LEU A 711 11.81 9.92 14.42
C LEU A 711 11.72 11.40 14.02
N GLY A 712 11.37 12.24 15.00
CA GLY A 712 11.13 13.68 14.81
C GLY A 712 9.66 14.05 14.60
N THR A 713 8.77 13.11 14.23
CA THR A 713 7.34 13.42 14.02
C THR A 713 6.43 13.08 15.18
N ALA A 714 6.84 12.18 16.08
CA ALA A 714 6.04 11.77 17.25
C ALA A 714 5.85 12.89 18.28
N SER A 715 6.82 13.80 18.41
CA SER A 715 6.73 14.95 19.33
C SER A 715 5.83 16.08 18.81
N ALA A 716 5.32 16.00 17.59
CA ALA A 716 4.34 16.94 17.07
C ALA A 716 2.90 16.65 17.56
N GLY A 717 2.63 15.42 18.02
CA GLY A 717 1.31 15.01 18.53
C GLY A 717 1.08 15.28 20.02
N GLU A 718 2.15 15.34 20.82
CA GLU A 718 2.10 15.65 22.26
C GLU A 718 2.71 17.03 22.56
N VAL A 719 2.07 18.09 22.06
CA VAL A 719 2.36 19.44 22.59
C VAL A 719 1.62 19.59 23.91
N ARG A 720 2.37 19.51 25.02
CA ARG A 720 1.95 19.95 26.35
C ARG A 720 1.38 21.37 26.25
N LEU A 721 0.21 21.59 26.86
CA LEU A 721 -0.41 22.90 27.01
C LEU A 721 0.63 23.95 27.45
N GLY A 722 0.85 24.96 26.60
CA GLY A 722 1.58 26.17 26.94
C GLY A 722 3.06 26.16 26.61
N LEU A 723 3.42 26.29 25.32
CA LEU A 723 4.56 27.06 24.80
C LEU A 723 4.55 26.97 23.26
N VAL A 724 5.01 28.03 22.61
CA VAL A 724 4.90 28.36 21.18
C VAL A 724 5.58 27.32 20.26
N GLY A 725 4.96 27.01 19.10
CA GLY A 725 5.66 26.52 17.90
C GLY A 725 5.23 25.14 17.36
N GLY A 726 4.25 25.08 16.44
CA GLY A 726 3.82 23.85 15.76
C GLY A 726 4.55 23.52 14.45
N GLY A 727 5.44 24.39 13.96
CA GLY A 727 6.20 24.18 12.71
C GLY A 727 7.63 23.65 12.89
N ASP A 728 8.19 23.77 14.09
CA ASP A 728 9.62 23.52 14.35
C ASP A 728 9.97 22.03 14.52
N ALA A 729 8.95 21.18 14.75
CA ALA A 729 9.11 19.75 14.95
C ALA A 729 9.53 18.99 13.68
N LEU A 730 9.21 19.52 12.49
CA LEU A 730 9.44 18.86 11.19
C LEU A 730 10.64 19.44 10.42
N ALA A 731 11.38 20.39 11.00
CA ALA A 731 12.58 20.97 10.39
C ALA A 731 13.71 19.93 10.30
N PRO A 732 14.55 19.96 9.24
CA PRO A 732 15.65 18.99 9.08
C PRO A 732 16.58 18.89 10.29
N GLY A 733 16.98 20.04 10.88
CA GLY A 733 17.83 20.08 12.07
C GLY A 733 17.16 19.53 13.35
N THR A 734 15.83 19.44 13.39
CA THR A 734 15.11 18.79 14.50
C THR A 734 15.09 17.26 14.32
N ILE A 735 14.90 16.78 13.09
CA ILE A 735 14.96 15.36 12.74
C ILE A 735 16.37 14.81 12.99
N GLU A 736 17.41 15.56 12.59
CA GLU A 736 18.80 15.19 12.86
C GLU A 736 19.03 15.02 14.36
N ARG A 737 18.69 16.02 15.18
CA ARG A 737 18.80 15.93 16.66
C ARG A 737 17.99 14.78 17.25
N ALA A 738 16.83 14.44 16.67
CA ALA A 738 16.03 13.30 17.10
C ALA A 738 16.73 11.96 16.79
N VAL A 739 17.31 11.82 15.60
CA VAL A 739 18.16 10.69 15.21
C VAL A 739 19.37 10.56 16.15
N GLU A 740 20.02 11.67 16.50
CA GLU A 740 21.18 11.67 17.40
C GLU A 740 20.86 11.18 18.82
N ARG A 741 19.65 11.49 19.30
CA ARG A 741 19.18 11.08 20.63
C ARG A 741 18.69 9.64 20.67
N ALA A 742 18.02 9.19 19.61
CA ALA A 742 17.43 7.86 19.56
C ALA A 742 18.47 6.77 19.29
N PHE A 743 19.44 7.03 18.41
CA PHE A 743 20.44 6.05 18.01
C PHE A 743 21.80 6.32 18.65
N ARG A 744 22.38 5.27 19.23
CA ARG A 744 23.70 5.34 19.85
C ARG A 744 24.78 5.72 18.82
N PRO A 745 25.88 6.39 19.24
CA PRO A 745 26.96 6.77 18.33
C PRO A 745 27.54 5.61 17.54
N GLU A 746 27.63 4.41 18.13
CA GLU A 746 28.19 3.23 17.47
C GLU A 746 27.40 2.87 16.21
N LEU A 747 26.07 2.87 16.27
CA LEU A 747 25.21 2.62 15.12
C LEU A 747 25.34 3.71 14.06
N ARG A 748 25.31 4.98 14.48
CA ARG A 748 25.40 6.12 13.56
C ARG A 748 26.71 6.15 12.78
N ASN A 749 27.81 5.79 13.43
CA ASN A 749 29.14 5.73 12.80
C ASN A 749 29.29 4.58 11.79
N ARG A 750 28.36 3.60 11.76
CA ARG A 750 28.34 2.52 10.76
C ARG A 750 27.47 2.82 9.55
N LEU A 751 26.65 3.86 9.62
CA LEU A 751 25.85 4.31 8.48
C LEU A 751 26.75 5.09 7.51
N ASP A 752 26.63 4.83 6.21
CA ASP A 752 27.33 5.60 5.20
C ASP A 752 26.75 7.02 5.10
N ARG A 753 25.42 7.14 5.24
CA ARG A 753 24.73 8.44 5.24
C ARG A 753 23.38 8.41 5.94
N VAL A 754 23.09 9.48 6.67
CA VAL A 754 21.74 9.81 7.13
C VAL A 754 21.11 10.78 6.13
N VAL A 755 19.93 10.43 5.64
CA VAL A 755 19.17 11.20 4.64
C VAL A 755 17.87 11.66 5.27
N VAL A 756 17.68 12.97 5.32
CA VAL A 756 16.49 13.58 5.91
C VAL A 756 15.44 13.83 4.81
N PHE A 757 14.26 13.23 4.98
CA PHE A 757 13.11 13.42 4.12
C PHE A 757 12.28 14.59 4.61
N ARG A 758 11.99 15.53 3.71
CA ARG A 758 11.21 16.74 3.99
C ARG A 758 9.72 16.41 4.03
N ALA A 759 8.97 17.12 4.86
CA ALA A 759 7.51 17.06 4.83
C ALA A 759 6.99 17.52 3.45
N LEU A 760 5.94 16.87 2.95
CA LEU A 760 5.37 17.22 1.65
C LEU A 760 4.61 18.55 1.76
N THR A 761 4.96 19.51 0.91
CA THR A 761 4.21 20.76 0.76
C THR A 761 2.97 20.55 -0.10
N ARG A 762 2.01 21.47 -0.05
CA ARG A 762 0.83 21.44 -0.93
C ARG A 762 1.23 21.41 -2.42
N ASP A 763 2.27 22.13 -2.81
CA ASP A 763 2.75 22.15 -4.21
C ASP A 763 3.31 20.79 -4.63
N VAL A 764 4.13 20.18 -3.78
CA VAL A 764 4.63 18.81 -4.02
C VAL A 764 3.48 17.82 -4.08
N MET A 765 2.48 17.95 -3.22
CA MET A 765 1.27 17.12 -3.26
C MET A 765 0.47 17.30 -4.54
N ARG A 766 0.38 18.51 -5.08
CA ARG A 766 -0.27 18.77 -6.37
C ARG A 766 0.47 18.06 -7.51
N LEU A 767 1.80 18.06 -7.50
CA LEU A 767 2.61 17.30 -8.46
C LEU A 767 2.40 15.79 -8.32
N ILE A 768 2.36 15.27 -7.09
CA ILE A 768 2.08 13.85 -6.80
C ILE A 768 0.67 13.48 -7.29
N LEU A 769 -0.35 14.31 -7.02
CA LEU A 769 -1.72 14.10 -7.48
C LEU A 769 -1.80 14.07 -9.01
N ARG A 770 -1.15 15.01 -9.71
CA ARG A 770 -1.09 15.01 -11.17
C ARG A 770 -0.49 13.73 -11.72
N LYS A 771 0.60 13.25 -11.13
CA LYS A 771 1.20 11.97 -11.52
C LYS A 771 0.23 10.80 -11.28
N GLU A 772 -0.38 10.71 -10.10
CA GLU A 772 -1.31 9.62 -9.77
C GLU A 772 -2.59 9.67 -10.64
N LEU A 773 -3.05 10.86 -11.03
CA LEU A 773 -4.13 11.04 -12.02
C LEU A 773 -3.71 10.53 -13.40
N ALA A 774 -2.51 10.88 -13.88
CA ALA A 774 -1.98 10.38 -15.15
C ALA A 774 -1.86 8.85 -15.15
N ASP A 775 -1.35 8.26 -14.06
CA ASP A 775 -1.26 6.81 -13.88
C ASP A 775 -2.65 6.16 -13.84
N ALA A 776 -3.63 6.82 -13.23
CA ALA A 776 -5.01 6.34 -13.16
C ALA A 776 -5.72 6.40 -14.53
N PHE A 777 -5.50 7.45 -15.32
CA PHE A 777 -6.06 7.60 -16.66
C PHE A 777 -5.40 6.64 -17.66
N ALA A 778 -4.10 6.36 -17.52
CA ALA A 778 -3.41 5.37 -18.35
C ALA A 778 -3.94 3.90 -18.24
N ARG A 779 -4.83 3.59 -17.29
CA ARG A 779 -5.44 2.26 -17.10
C ARG A 779 -6.29 1.88 -18.31
N ARG A 780 -6.35 0.58 -18.68
CA ARG A 780 -7.04 0.07 -19.89
C ARG A 780 -8.48 0.59 -20.09
N GLY A 781 -9.22 0.83 -19.01
CA GLY A 781 -10.59 1.38 -19.06
C GLY A 781 -10.68 2.85 -19.47
N LEU A 782 -9.63 3.64 -19.23
CA LEU A 782 -9.57 5.08 -19.45
C LEU A 782 -8.53 5.49 -20.50
N ARG A 783 -7.50 4.67 -20.79
CA ARG A 783 -6.39 4.95 -21.73
C ARG A 783 -6.78 5.38 -23.16
N ARG A 784 -7.99 5.04 -23.62
CA ARG A 784 -8.52 5.47 -24.93
C ARG A 784 -9.43 6.71 -24.83
N ARG A 785 -9.58 7.24 -23.62
CA ARG A 785 -10.61 8.17 -23.13
C ARG A 785 -10.03 9.24 -22.19
N ASP A 786 -8.70 9.34 -22.05
CA ASP A 786 -8.02 10.29 -21.15
C ASP A 786 -8.42 11.74 -21.45
N TRP A 787 -8.69 12.04 -22.72
CA TRP A 787 -9.16 13.35 -23.15
C TRP A 787 -10.64 13.59 -22.84
N ALA A 788 -11.44 12.59 -22.49
CA ALA A 788 -12.89 12.71 -22.27
C ALA A 788 -13.27 13.09 -20.83
N VAL A 789 -12.32 13.35 -19.94
CA VAL A 789 -12.57 13.72 -18.54
C VAL A 789 -11.90 15.05 -18.23
N GLU A 790 -12.71 16.06 -17.89
CA GLU A 790 -12.27 17.40 -17.53
C GLU A 790 -12.47 17.61 -16.03
N LEU A 791 -11.42 18.00 -15.29
CA LEU A 791 -11.51 18.29 -13.86
C LEU A 791 -11.44 19.79 -13.60
N GLU A 792 -12.42 20.30 -12.87
CA GLU A 792 -12.39 21.67 -12.35
C GLU A 792 -11.35 21.80 -11.21
N GLU A 793 -10.79 23.00 -11.03
CA GLU A 793 -9.85 23.29 -9.93
C GLU A 793 -10.47 22.99 -8.55
N SER A 794 -11.79 23.17 -8.40
CA SER A 794 -12.53 22.83 -7.18
C SER A 794 -12.39 21.34 -6.82
N ALA A 795 -12.38 20.46 -7.83
CA ALA A 795 -12.21 19.02 -7.65
C ALA A 795 -10.78 18.66 -7.26
N ILE A 796 -9.79 19.34 -7.86
CA ILE A 796 -8.36 19.15 -7.53
C ILE A 796 -8.09 19.57 -6.09
N GLU A 797 -8.59 20.73 -5.66
CA GLU A 797 -8.43 21.20 -4.28
C GLU A 797 -9.10 20.27 -3.27
N LEU A 798 -10.30 19.76 -3.57
CA LEU A 798 -10.96 18.78 -2.71
C LEU A 798 -10.14 17.47 -2.59
N LEU A 799 -9.58 16.99 -3.70
CA LEU A 799 -8.72 15.80 -3.71
C LEU A 799 -7.42 16.02 -2.92
N ILE A 800 -6.81 17.21 -2.98
CA ILE A 800 -5.65 17.56 -2.16
C ILE A 800 -6.05 17.65 -0.70
N GLU A 801 -7.15 18.34 -0.37
CA GLU A 801 -7.62 18.51 1.01
C GLU A 801 -7.95 17.16 1.67
N ARG A 802 -8.62 16.25 0.95
CA ARG A 802 -8.96 14.91 1.46
C ARG A 802 -7.78 13.92 1.36
N GLY A 803 -6.86 14.13 0.42
CA GLY A 803 -5.73 13.26 0.14
C GLY A 803 -4.42 13.63 0.86
N PHE A 804 -4.35 14.81 1.48
CA PHE A 804 -3.18 15.30 2.19
C PHE A 804 -3.38 15.32 3.70
N SER A 805 -2.37 14.83 4.41
CA SER A 805 -2.26 15.02 5.86
C SER A 805 -0.82 15.34 6.21
N ALA A 806 -0.60 16.33 7.08
CA ALA A 806 0.71 16.67 7.60
C ALA A 806 1.39 15.51 8.35
N THR A 807 0.60 14.56 8.90
CA THR A 807 1.11 13.41 9.65
C THR A 807 1.28 12.15 8.80
N LEU A 808 0.42 11.94 7.79
CA LEU A 808 0.40 10.72 6.96
C LEU A 808 1.00 10.92 5.55
N GLY A 809 1.35 12.15 5.17
CA GLY A 809 1.92 12.48 3.86
C GLY A 809 0.93 12.19 2.73
N ALA A 810 1.44 11.61 1.63
CA ALA A 810 0.63 11.28 0.45
C ALA A 810 -0.13 9.95 0.55
N ARG A 811 -0.04 9.22 1.67
CA ARG A 811 -0.70 7.90 1.82
C ARG A 811 -2.22 7.94 1.59
N PRO A 812 -2.97 8.94 2.08
CA PRO A 812 -4.42 9.02 1.86
C PRO A 812 -4.81 9.35 0.41
N LEU A 813 -3.89 9.90 -0.38
CA LEU A 813 -4.18 10.44 -1.72
C LEU A 813 -4.74 9.40 -2.68
N ARG A 814 -4.16 8.19 -2.71
CA ARG A 814 -4.66 7.11 -3.58
C ARG A 814 -6.09 6.71 -3.23
N ARG A 815 -6.39 6.63 -1.93
CA ARG A 815 -7.74 6.33 -1.45
C ARG A 815 -8.72 7.45 -1.79
N ALA A 816 -8.32 8.71 -1.61
CA ALA A 816 -9.14 9.86 -1.99
C ALA A 816 -9.43 9.86 -3.50
N LEU A 817 -8.41 9.59 -4.33
CA LEU A 817 -8.55 9.51 -5.78
C LEU A 817 -9.45 8.34 -6.21
N GLU A 818 -9.33 7.18 -5.57
CA GLU A 818 -10.19 6.03 -5.84
C GLU A 818 -11.64 6.29 -5.45
N GLN A 819 -11.89 6.74 -4.21
CA GLN A 819 -13.25 6.92 -3.67
C GLN A 819 -13.96 8.15 -4.24
N LEU A 820 -13.28 9.29 -4.34
CA LEU A 820 -13.91 10.56 -4.71
C LEU A 820 -13.96 10.78 -6.22
N LEU A 821 -12.99 10.26 -6.98
CA LEU A 821 -12.91 10.49 -8.43
C LEU A 821 -13.21 9.23 -9.24
N LEU A 822 -12.44 8.15 -9.06
CA LEU A 822 -12.53 6.98 -9.95
C LEU A 822 -13.86 6.24 -9.80
N THR A 823 -14.38 6.10 -8.58
CA THR A 823 -15.67 5.42 -8.34
C THR A 823 -16.83 6.17 -9.01
N PRO A 824 -17.04 7.50 -8.80
CA PRO A 824 -18.08 8.24 -9.52
C PRO A 824 -17.88 8.25 -11.04
N LEU A 825 -16.63 8.34 -11.50
CA LEU A 825 -16.31 8.31 -12.93
C LEU A 825 -16.66 6.95 -13.57
N ALA A 826 -16.35 5.85 -12.88
CA ALA A 826 -16.69 4.50 -13.33
C ALA A 826 -18.20 4.30 -13.39
N ALA A 827 -18.95 4.76 -12.37
CA ALA A 827 -20.41 4.72 -12.38
C ALA A 827 -20.99 5.49 -13.57
N ALA A 828 -20.51 6.71 -13.82
CA ALA A 828 -20.96 7.53 -14.95
C ALA A 828 -20.68 6.87 -16.32
N ILE A 829 -19.53 6.21 -16.48
CA ILE A 829 -19.14 5.50 -17.72
C ILE A 829 -19.97 4.22 -17.94
N VAL A 830 -20.40 3.56 -16.86
CA VAL A 830 -21.24 2.35 -16.94
C VAL A 830 -22.70 2.70 -17.24
N ASP A 831 -23.24 3.72 -16.56
CA ASP A 831 -24.64 4.13 -16.67
C ASP A 831 -24.97 4.84 -17.99
N ARG A 832 -24.02 5.58 -18.56
CA ARG A 832 -24.14 6.21 -19.88
C ARG A 832 -23.02 5.66 -20.76
N ARG A 833 -23.37 5.00 -21.87
CA ARG A 833 -22.38 4.47 -22.84
C ARG A 833 -21.29 5.53 -23.11
N ALA A 834 -20.04 5.05 -23.21
CA ALA A 834 -18.85 5.88 -23.36
C ALA A 834 -19.03 7.05 -24.34
N PRO A 835 -18.43 8.23 -24.06
CA PRO A 835 -18.57 9.41 -24.91
C PRO A 835 -18.21 9.13 -26.38
N GLU A 836 -19.08 9.53 -27.30
CA GLU A 836 -18.93 9.45 -28.76
C GLU A 836 -18.74 10.88 -29.34
N GLY A 837 -17.78 11.08 -30.24
CA GLY A 837 -17.49 12.41 -30.80
C GLY A 837 -16.82 13.37 -29.79
N ASP A 838 -17.33 14.60 -29.67
CA ASP A 838 -16.80 15.66 -28.80
C ASP A 838 -17.33 15.61 -27.35
N GLN A 839 -18.13 14.58 -27.01
CA GLN A 839 -18.72 14.40 -25.68
C GLN A 839 -17.67 14.23 -24.58
N PHE A 840 -17.96 14.72 -23.37
CA PHE A 840 -17.03 14.63 -22.24
C PHE A 840 -17.72 14.58 -20.87
N LEU A 841 -16.97 14.08 -19.89
CA LEU A 841 -17.33 14.04 -18.48
C LEU A 841 -16.67 15.21 -17.77
N PHE A 842 -17.47 16.05 -17.14
CA PHE A 842 -17.01 17.19 -16.35
C PHE A 842 -17.11 16.86 -14.86
N VAL A 843 -16.00 17.04 -14.13
CA VAL A 843 -15.90 16.71 -12.70
C VAL A 843 -15.69 17.98 -11.89
N ARG A 844 -16.58 18.22 -10.92
CA ARG A 844 -16.53 19.38 -10.00
C ARG A 844 -16.76 18.97 -8.56
N ALA A 845 -16.37 19.81 -7.61
CA ALA A 845 -16.77 19.63 -6.22
C ALA A 845 -18.28 19.88 -6.04
N ASP A 846 -18.92 19.03 -5.25
CA ASP A 846 -20.31 19.20 -4.77
C ASP A 846 -20.37 18.86 -3.29
N GLY A 847 -20.38 19.90 -2.45
CA GLY A 847 -20.24 19.75 -1.00
C GLY A 847 -18.95 19.02 -0.62
N ASP A 848 -19.11 17.83 -0.05
CA ASP A 848 -18.02 16.95 0.41
C ASP A 848 -17.59 15.89 -0.61
N GLY A 849 -18.23 15.83 -1.78
CA GLY A 849 -17.97 14.85 -2.84
C GLY A 849 -17.60 15.51 -4.18
N LEU A 850 -17.38 14.67 -5.20
CA LEU A 850 -17.26 15.13 -6.59
C LEU A 850 -18.51 14.73 -7.37
N ALA A 851 -19.08 15.69 -8.09
CA ALA A 851 -20.15 15.46 -9.05
C ALA A 851 -19.53 15.23 -10.44
N VAL A 852 -20.01 14.20 -11.14
CA VAL A 852 -19.61 13.88 -12.51
C VAL A 852 -20.81 14.10 -13.43
N GLU A 853 -20.68 15.04 -14.35
CA GLU A 853 -21.73 15.41 -15.31
C GLU A 853 -21.31 15.03 -16.73
N PHE A 854 -22.23 14.42 -17.49
CA PHE A 854 -22.01 14.14 -18.91
C PHE A 854 -22.43 15.34 -19.75
N VAL A 855 -21.52 15.86 -20.55
CA VAL A 855 -21.72 17.02 -21.42
C VAL A 855 -21.67 16.57 -22.87
N ASP A 856 -22.80 16.73 -23.56
CA ASP A 856 -22.87 16.62 -25.02
C ASP A 856 -22.87 18.02 -25.63
N PRO A 857 -21.77 18.45 -26.27
CA PRO A 857 -21.67 19.79 -26.82
C PRO A 857 -22.53 20.00 -28.09
N ASP A 858 -23.05 18.91 -28.70
CA ASP A 858 -23.81 18.96 -29.97
C ASP A 858 -25.31 18.62 -29.78
N ALA A 859 -25.78 18.45 -28.55
CA ALA A 859 -27.18 18.14 -28.25
C ALA A 859 -28.11 19.33 -28.57
N ALA A 860 -29.20 19.06 -29.31
CA ALA A 860 -30.24 20.05 -29.60
C ALA A 860 -31.07 20.34 -28.33
N GLU A 861 -30.87 21.50 -27.69
CA GLU A 861 -31.67 21.92 -26.54
C GLU A 861 -33.12 22.27 -26.97
N THR A 862 -34.12 21.67 -26.29
CA THR A 862 -35.52 22.07 -26.39
C THR A 862 -35.72 23.50 -25.92
N ALA A 863 -36.13 24.38 -26.84
CA ALA A 863 -36.40 25.78 -26.56
C ALA A 863 -37.60 25.96 -25.59
N PRO A 864 -37.45 26.71 -24.48
CA PRO A 864 -38.61 27.23 -23.75
C PRO A 864 -39.35 28.28 -24.61
N LEU A 865 -40.67 28.36 -24.44
CA LEU A 865 -41.57 29.33 -25.07
C LEU A 865 -41.02 30.77 -24.98
N GLU A 866 -40.79 31.40 -26.14
CA GLU A 866 -40.40 32.81 -26.25
C GLU A 866 -41.50 33.72 -25.70
N LEU A 867 -41.17 34.55 -24.69
CA LEU A 867 -41.94 35.75 -24.37
C LEU A 867 -41.48 36.92 -25.26
N PRO A 868 -42.35 37.92 -25.54
CA PRO A 868 -42.06 39.00 -26.48
C PRO A 868 -40.86 39.84 -26.05
N ARG A 869 -39.95 40.06 -26.99
CA ARG A 869 -38.66 40.76 -26.84
C ARG A 869 -38.85 42.27 -26.66
N LEU A 870 -38.13 42.86 -25.71
CA LEU A 870 -37.66 44.25 -25.83
C LEU A 870 -36.26 44.20 -26.44
N ALA A 871 -36.09 44.78 -27.61
CA ALA A 871 -34.80 44.89 -28.25
C ALA A 871 -33.91 45.84 -27.44
N SER A 872 -32.91 45.30 -26.74
CA SER A 872 -31.79 46.09 -26.24
C SER A 872 -30.86 46.43 -27.43
N ALA A 873 -30.48 47.71 -27.52
CA ALA A 873 -29.57 48.23 -28.54
C ALA A 873 -28.17 47.56 -28.44
N PRO A 874 -27.36 47.58 -29.52
CA PRO A 874 -26.03 46.95 -29.52
C PRO A 874 -25.06 47.75 -28.65
N GLY A 875 -25.02 47.44 -27.36
CA GLY A 875 -23.93 47.72 -26.44
C GLY A 875 -23.04 46.49 -26.26
N ALA A 876 -21.80 46.68 -25.80
CA ALA A 876 -20.89 45.59 -25.45
C ALA A 876 -21.57 44.67 -24.42
N MET A 877 -21.87 43.43 -24.82
CA MET A 877 -22.47 42.43 -23.96
C MET A 877 -21.51 42.09 -22.81
N GLU A 878 -21.95 42.25 -21.58
CA GLU A 878 -21.13 42.00 -20.37
C GLU A 878 -21.18 40.53 -19.97
N VAL A 879 -20.08 39.99 -19.41
CA VAL A 879 -20.02 38.60 -18.94
C VAL A 879 -21.13 38.27 -17.94
N ALA A 880 -21.47 39.22 -17.05
CA ALA A 880 -22.55 39.07 -16.08
C ALA A 880 -23.92 38.85 -16.77
N SER A 881 -24.17 39.50 -17.90
CA SER A 881 -25.41 39.31 -18.67
C SER A 881 -25.51 37.91 -19.29
N VAL A 882 -24.38 37.36 -19.77
CA VAL A 882 -24.30 35.98 -20.27
C VAL A 882 -24.48 34.97 -19.13
N ALA A 883 -23.92 35.25 -17.96
CA ALA A 883 -24.08 34.45 -16.76
C ALA A 883 -25.54 34.47 -16.22
N PHE A 884 -26.26 35.58 -16.42
CA PHE A 884 -27.66 35.75 -16.01
C PHE A 884 -28.64 35.03 -16.93
N GLU A 885 -28.43 35.11 -18.25
CA GLU A 885 -29.29 34.50 -19.26
C GLU A 885 -28.50 34.11 -20.52
N ALA A 886 -27.82 32.97 -20.47
CA ALA A 886 -27.08 32.44 -21.63
C ALA A 886 -28.02 31.91 -22.71
N ARG A 887 -27.77 32.31 -23.97
CA ARG A 887 -28.54 31.91 -25.14
C ARG A 887 -27.82 30.89 -26.02
N GLY A 888 -26.53 30.67 -25.77
CA GLY A 888 -25.69 29.72 -26.50
C GLY A 888 -25.24 30.26 -27.85
N THR A 889 -25.10 31.58 -27.98
CA THR A 889 -24.78 32.24 -29.26
C THR A 889 -23.29 32.41 -29.45
N ARG A 890 -22.84 32.49 -30.72
CA ARG A 890 -21.45 32.81 -31.06
C ARG A 890 -20.97 34.16 -30.53
N ALA A 891 -21.89 35.12 -30.41
CA ALA A 891 -21.59 36.44 -29.83
C ALA A 891 -21.26 36.32 -28.33
N GLU A 892 -21.99 35.50 -27.57
CA GLU A 892 -21.73 35.26 -26.15
C GLU A 892 -20.38 34.56 -25.95
N VAL A 893 -20.10 33.50 -26.72
CA VAL A 893 -18.78 32.82 -26.68
C VAL A 893 -17.65 33.78 -27.05
N GLY A 894 -17.88 34.67 -28.03
CA GLY A 894 -16.96 35.76 -28.36
C GLY A 894 -16.69 36.71 -27.17
N THR A 895 -17.72 37.09 -26.42
CA THR A 895 -17.58 37.86 -25.18
C THR A 895 -16.78 37.10 -24.12
N LEU A 896 -17.04 35.81 -23.91
CA LEU A 896 -16.32 34.99 -22.93
C LEU A 896 -14.84 34.82 -23.30
N ARG A 897 -14.53 34.63 -24.59
CA ARG A 897 -13.15 34.59 -25.10
C ARG A 897 -12.41 35.89 -24.83
N ALA A 898 -13.04 37.04 -25.10
CA ALA A 898 -12.44 38.34 -24.83
C ALA A 898 -12.20 38.55 -23.32
N ALA A 899 -13.15 38.15 -22.47
CA ALA A 899 -13.02 38.23 -21.03
C ALA A 899 -11.90 37.32 -20.47
N LEU A 900 -11.80 36.09 -20.98
CA LEU A 900 -10.72 35.17 -20.63
C LEU A 900 -9.36 35.72 -21.06
N ALA A 901 -9.24 36.25 -22.28
CA ALA A 901 -8.00 36.85 -22.76
C ALA A 901 -7.55 38.02 -21.87
N ALA A 902 -8.50 38.87 -21.45
CA ALA A 902 -8.23 39.97 -20.51
C ALA A 902 -7.86 39.47 -19.10
N LEU A 903 -8.39 38.33 -18.65
CA LEU A 903 -8.01 37.70 -17.38
C LEU A 903 -6.60 37.09 -17.46
N VAL A 904 -6.29 36.34 -18.52
CA VAL A 904 -4.96 35.73 -18.74
C VAL A 904 -3.89 36.81 -18.83
N ALA A 905 -4.13 37.89 -19.58
CA ALA A 905 -3.20 39.02 -19.67
C ALA A 905 -2.92 39.66 -18.30
N ARG A 906 -3.90 39.72 -17.40
CA ARG A 906 -3.72 40.23 -16.03
C ARG A 906 -2.87 39.29 -15.16
N VAL A 907 -3.11 37.99 -15.24
CA VAL A 907 -2.38 36.98 -14.47
C VAL A 907 -0.93 36.81 -14.97
N GLU A 908 -0.69 37.04 -16.25
CA GLU A 908 0.64 36.98 -16.85
C GLU A 908 1.43 38.29 -16.74
N ASP A 909 0.82 39.35 -16.22
CA ASP A 909 1.45 40.66 -16.05
C ASP A 909 2.66 40.60 -15.12
N GLY A 910 3.65 41.46 -15.39
CA GLY A 910 4.89 41.53 -14.60
C GLY A 910 4.65 41.88 -13.13
N ALA A 911 3.65 42.72 -12.83
CA ALA A 911 3.30 43.08 -11.47
C ALA A 911 2.69 41.89 -10.70
N TRP A 912 1.91 41.04 -11.38
CA TRP A 912 1.31 39.83 -10.80
C TRP A 912 2.40 38.84 -10.36
N ARG A 913 3.33 38.52 -11.28
CA ARG A 913 4.45 37.61 -11.00
C ARG A 913 5.34 38.15 -9.88
N THR A 914 5.68 39.44 -9.95
CA THR A 914 6.52 40.09 -8.94
C THR A 914 5.86 40.07 -7.56
N ALA A 915 4.55 40.33 -7.47
CA ALA A 915 3.82 40.30 -6.21
C ALA A 915 3.78 38.89 -5.60
N LYS A 916 3.53 37.86 -6.43
CA LYS A 916 3.52 36.47 -5.99
C LYS A 916 4.90 35.99 -5.54
N GLU A 917 5.94 36.27 -6.33
CA GLU A 917 7.32 35.93 -5.98
C GLU A 917 7.76 36.61 -4.69
N ALA A 918 7.43 37.89 -4.49
CA ALA A 918 7.72 38.60 -3.26
C ALA A 918 7.06 37.93 -2.04
N LEU A 919 5.78 37.57 -2.13
CA LEU A 919 5.05 36.89 -1.05
C LEU A 919 5.64 35.51 -0.70
N LEU A 920 6.12 34.77 -1.71
CA LEU A 920 6.75 33.46 -1.51
C LEU A 920 8.18 33.60 -0.96
N LEU A 921 8.95 34.59 -1.41
CA LEU A 921 10.29 34.87 -0.90
C LEU A 921 10.25 35.35 0.56
N GLU A 922 9.25 36.14 0.95
CA GLU A 922 9.02 36.54 2.35
C GLU A 922 8.92 35.31 3.27
N SER A 923 8.39 34.17 2.79
CA SER A 923 8.28 32.94 3.60
C SER A 923 9.62 32.28 3.93
N ALA A 924 10.67 32.62 3.20
CA ALA A 924 12.04 32.15 3.41
C ALA A 924 12.86 33.10 4.29
N GLU A 925 12.32 34.27 4.68
CA GLU A 925 13.01 35.21 5.55
C GLU A 925 13.11 34.68 6.99
N PRO A 926 14.26 34.84 7.67
CA PRO A 926 14.38 34.55 9.09
C PRO A 926 13.38 35.37 9.91
N GLY A 927 12.57 34.72 10.76
CA GLY A 927 11.57 35.41 11.57
C GLY A 927 10.16 35.49 10.96
N PHE A 928 9.97 35.03 9.72
CA PHE A 928 8.67 35.11 9.03
C PHE A 928 7.56 34.34 9.76
N TRP A 929 7.89 33.16 10.28
CA TRP A 929 6.91 32.26 10.91
C TRP A 929 6.44 32.76 12.28
N GLU A 930 7.15 33.71 12.87
CA GLU A 930 6.79 34.42 14.09
C GLU A 930 5.91 35.65 13.83
N ARG A 931 5.85 36.16 12.59
CA ARG A 931 5.03 37.33 12.22
C ARG A 931 3.54 37.04 12.40
N ALA A 932 2.79 38.05 12.83
CA ALA A 932 1.34 37.97 13.00
C ALA A 932 0.57 37.95 11.66
N ASP A 933 1.14 38.52 10.60
CA ASP A 933 0.55 38.63 9.26
C ASP A 933 0.87 37.43 8.34
N ARG A 934 1.65 36.44 8.78
CA ARG A 934 2.08 35.32 7.93
C ARG A 934 0.95 34.56 7.22
N PHE A 935 -0.19 34.38 7.88
CA PHE A 935 -1.35 33.69 7.30
C PHE A 935 -2.03 34.51 6.21
N GLU A 936 -2.01 35.84 6.35
CA GLU A 936 -2.51 36.77 5.34
C GLU A 936 -1.58 36.74 4.11
N ARG A 937 -0.26 36.77 4.32
CA ARG A 937 0.75 36.65 3.26
C ARG A 937 0.65 35.33 2.48
N LEU A 938 0.61 34.20 3.20
CA LEU A 938 0.50 32.86 2.58
C LEU A 938 -0.86 32.66 1.92
N GLY A 939 -1.95 33.08 2.57
CA GLY A 939 -3.28 33.05 1.98
C GLY A 939 -3.40 33.93 0.74
N ARG A 940 -2.60 35.00 0.63
CA ARG A 940 -2.51 35.81 -0.59
C ARG A 940 -1.78 35.13 -1.72
N ALA A 941 -0.65 34.48 -1.45
CA ALA A 941 0.04 33.68 -2.47
C ALA A 941 -0.87 32.55 -3.00
N GLU A 942 -1.57 31.85 -2.09
CA GLU A 942 -2.53 30.79 -2.44
C GLU A 942 -3.72 31.30 -3.26
N TYR A 943 -4.25 32.47 -2.94
CA TYR A 943 -5.36 33.06 -3.69
C TYR A 943 -4.95 33.48 -5.10
N LEU A 944 -3.76 34.05 -5.28
CA LEU A 944 -3.19 34.35 -6.60
C LEU A 944 -3.09 33.06 -7.42
N ASP A 945 -2.50 32.00 -6.87
CA ASP A 945 -2.37 30.68 -7.50
C ASP A 945 -3.72 30.10 -7.96
N ARG A 946 -4.75 30.19 -7.11
CA ARG A 946 -6.10 29.71 -7.43
C ARG A 946 -6.72 30.47 -8.60
N ILE A 947 -6.48 31.77 -8.72
CA ILE A 947 -6.95 32.57 -9.87
C ILE A 947 -6.24 32.13 -11.15
N GLU A 948 -4.92 31.88 -11.12
CA GLU A 948 -4.18 31.40 -12.31
C GLU A 948 -4.67 30.02 -12.76
N ASN A 949 -4.87 29.10 -11.81
CA ASN A 949 -5.40 27.77 -12.12
C ASN A 949 -6.84 27.86 -12.65
N GLY A 950 -7.68 28.71 -12.05
CA GLY A 950 -9.04 28.97 -12.52
C GLY A 950 -9.07 29.53 -13.94
N ALA A 951 -8.16 30.44 -14.29
CA ALA A 951 -8.02 30.95 -15.65
C ALA A 951 -7.60 29.86 -16.65
N ARG A 952 -6.67 28.96 -16.28
CA ARG A 952 -6.29 27.81 -17.10
C ARG A 952 -7.43 26.82 -17.31
N ALA A 953 -8.20 26.51 -16.26
CA ALA A 953 -9.38 25.65 -16.36
C ALA A 953 -10.45 26.27 -17.27
N ALA A 954 -10.70 27.58 -17.14
CA ALA A 954 -11.63 28.31 -18.01
C ALA A 954 -11.16 28.33 -19.48
N ALA A 955 -9.86 28.39 -19.74
CA ALA A 955 -9.29 28.28 -21.08
C ALA A 955 -9.51 26.90 -21.71
N SER A 956 -9.19 25.83 -20.96
CA SER A 956 -9.44 24.45 -21.38
C SER A 956 -10.92 24.22 -21.72
N LEU A 957 -11.82 24.68 -20.83
CA LEU A 957 -13.26 24.56 -21.04
C LEU A 957 -13.74 25.35 -22.27
N LEU A 958 -13.23 26.58 -22.48
CA LEU A 958 -13.57 27.39 -23.65
C LEU A 958 -13.11 26.73 -24.96
N GLU A 959 -11.87 26.25 -25.03
CA GLU A 959 -11.36 25.52 -26.21
C GLU A 959 -12.24 24.32 -26.53
N ARG A 960 -12.72 23.61 -25.49
CA ARG A 960 -13.59 22.45 -25.63
C ARG A 960 -14.99 22.79 -26.12
N ILE A 961 -15.58 23.89 -25.63
CA ILE A 961 -16.86 24.42 -26.10
C ILE A 961 -16.74 24.87 -27.57
N GLU A 962 -15.61 25.46 -27.94
CA GLU A 962 -15.36 25.95 -29.30
C GLU A 962 -15.08 24.82 -30.30
N GLY A 963 -14.53 23.70 -29.85
CA GLY A 963 -14.29 22.52 -30.67
C GLY A 963 -13.28 22.79 -31.79
N ASN A 964 -13.50 22.20 -32.97
CA ASN A 964 -12.59 22.37 -34.11
C ASN A 964 -12.68 23.79 -34.72
N PRO A 965 -11.58 24.57 -34.74
CA PRO A 965 -11.59 25.93 -35.29
C PRO A 965 -11.92 25.99 -36.79
N ALA A 966 -11.78 24.88 -37.53
CA ALA A 966 -12.12 24.80 -38.96
C ALA A 966 -13.65 24.69 -39.23
N ALA A 967 -14.45 24.35 -38.21
CA ALA A 967 -15.90 24.18 -38.33
C ALA A 967 -16.63 24.79 -37.09
N PRO A 968 -16.73 26.13 -37.01
CA PRO A 968 -17.31 26.79 -35.86
C PRO A 968 -18.81 26.47 -35.70
N ARG A 969 -19.22 26.09 -34.49
CA ARG A 969 -20.61 25.79 -34.13
C ARG A 969 -21.55 27.00 -34.33
N GLU A 970 -22.79 26.75 -34.77
CA GLU A 970 -23.83 27.78 -34.89
C GLU A 970 -24.49 28.12 -33.55
N SER A 971 -24.58 27.14 -32.64
CA SER A 971 -25.09 27.27 -31.28
C SER A 971 -24.26 26.45 -30.30
N TYR A 972 -24.22 26.89 -29.04
CA TYR A 972 -23.44 26.28 -27.96
C TYR A 972 -24.37 25.90 -26.79
N PRO A 973 -24.04 24.88 -25.98
CA PRO A 973 -24.84 24.48 -24.83
C PRO A 973 -25.02 25.65 -23.84
N ARG A 974 -26.27 26.04 -23.57
CA ARG A 974 -26.57 27.25 -22.79
C ARG A 974 -26.06 27.14 -21.37
N ASP A 975 -26.22 25.98 -20.75
CA ASP A 975 -25.77 25.74 -19.38
C ASP A 975 -24.25 25.82 -19.23
N VAL A 976 -23.49 25.31 -20.20
CA VAL A 976 -22.03 25.35 -20.16
C VAL A 976 -21.52 26.78 -20.40
N VAL A 977 -22.12 27.50 -21.36
CA VAL A 977 -21.83 28.92 -21.60
C VAL A 977 -22.15 29.76 -20.36
N ARG A 978 -23.30 29.51 -19.72
CA ARG A 978 -23.71 30.18 -18.47
C ARG A 978 -22.71 29.94 -17.34
N ARG A 979 -22.26 28.70 -17.15
CA ARG A 979 -21.29 28.34 -16.10
C ARG A 979 -19.91 28.96 -16.35
N LEU A 980 -19.41 28.89 -17.58
CA LEU A 980 -18.15 29.55 -17.94
C LEU A 980 -18.25 31.07 -17.74
N ALA A 981 -19.38 31.69 -18.09
CA ALA A 981 -19.64 33.09 -17.82
C ALA A 981 -19.63 33.40 -16.31
N GLN A 982 -20.28 32.59 -15.50
CA GLN A 982 -20.26 32.73 -14.03
C GLN A 982 -18.83 32.60 -13.47
N GLN A 983 -18.07 31.60 -13.90
CA GLN A 983 -16.68 31.41 -13.49
C GLN A 983 -15.80 32.60 -13.88
N LEU A 984 -15.91 33.09 -15.12
CA LEU A 984 -15.15 34.25 -15.60
C LEU A 984 -15.56 35.55 -14.89
N HIS A 985 -16.84 35.70 -14.54
CA HIS A 985 -17.31 36.83 -13.74
C HIS A 985 -16.64 36.84 -12.36
N LEU A 986 -16.61 35.70 -11.67
CA LEU A 986 -15.96 35.55 -10.37
C LEU A 986 -14.45 35.72 -10.42
N LEU A 987 -13.78 35.07 -11.37
CA LEU A 987 -12.33 35.18 -11.55
C LEU A 987 -11.91 36.59 -11.95
N GLY A 988 -12.72 37.27 -12.76
CA GLY A 988 -12.51 38.67 -13.11
C GLY A 988 -12.55 39.57 -11.89
N ALA A 989 -13.60 39.46 -11.06
CA ALA A 989 -13.73 40.22 -9.82
C ALA A 989 -12.60 39.89 -8.83
N ALA A 990 -12.22 38.61 -8.70
CA ALA A 990 -11.13 38.18 -7.83
C ALA A 990 -9.78 38.73 -8.30
N ALA A 991 -9.51 38.74 -9.61
CA ALA A 991 -8.27 39.29 -10.16
C ALA A 991 -8.15 40.80 -9.92
N ASP A 992 -9.26 41.54 -9.96
CA ASP A 992 -9.27 42.99 -9.71
C ASP A 992 -8.85 43.35 -8.28
N GLU A 993 -9.18 42.51 -7.29
CA GLU A 993 -8.82 42.73 -5.89
C GLU A 993 -7.56 41.97 -5.43
N ALA A 994 -7.06 41.00 -6.21
CA ALA A 994 -6.01 40.07 -5.77
C ALA A 994 -4.66 40.76 -5.44
N LEU A 995 -4.36 41.86 -6.13
CA LEU A 995 -3.17 42.69 -5.88
C LEU A 995 -3.41 43.76 -4.79
N GLY A 996 -4.63 43.90 -4.27
CA GLY A 996 -4.95 44.71 -3.11
C GLY A 996 -4.77 43.99 -1.78
N ALA A 997 -4.80 44.74 -0.68
CA ALA A 997 -4.86 44.21 0.69
C ALA A 997 -6.31 44.09 1.20
N GLY A 998 -7.28 44.06 0.29
CA GLY A 998 -8.70 44.03 0.62
C GLY A 998 -9.15 42.67 1.20
N PRO A 999 -10.22 42.66 2.00
CA PRO A 999 -10.84 41.42 2.47
C PRO A 999 -11.51 40.66 1.32
N ARG A 1000 -11.37 39.32 1.33
CA ARG A 1000 -11.85 38.43 0.26
C ARG A 1000 -13.09 37.65 0.62
N ASP A 1001 -13.15 37.19 1.87
CA ASP A 1001 -14.23 36.38 2.43
C ASP A 1001 -15.17 37.26 3.27
N ALA A 1002 -16.43 36.83 3.42
CA ALA A 1002 -17.48 37.62 4.04
C ALA A 1002 -18.22 36.87 5.14
N PHE A 1003 -18.59 37.60 6.20
CA PHE A 1003 -19.65 37.22 7.12
C PHE A 1003 -20.94 37.93 6.74
N VAL A 1004 -22.04 37.18 6.65
CA VAL A 1004 -23.37 37.71 6.38
C VAL A 1004 -24.28 37.38 7.54
N SER A 1005 -24.99 38.37 8.09
CA SER A 1005 -26.09 38.12 9.03
C SER A 1005 -27.41 38.69 8.58
N VAL A 1006 -28.48 37.91 8.70
CA VAL A 1006 -29.85 38.31 8.36
C VAL A 1006 -30.74 38.18 9.59
N GLU A 1007 -31.39 39.27 9.98
CA GLU A 1007 -32.31 39.34 11.12
C GLU A 1007 -33.61 40.09 10.75
N PRO A 1008 -34.78 39.66 11.24
CA PRO A 1008 -36.03 40.38 11.03
C PRO A 1008 -36.03 41.69 11.84
N LEU A 1009 -36.65 42.74 11.32
CA LEU A 1009 -36.95 43.95 12.09
C LEU A 1009 -38.45 43.96 12.42
N LEU A 1010 -38.79 43.87 13.70
CA LEU A 1010 -40.19 43.91 14.15
C LEU A 1010 -40.67 45.37 14.20
N GLU A 1011 -41.74 45.67 13.46
CA GLU A 1011 -42.42 46.96 13.51
C GLU A 1011 -43.66 46.84 14.42
N ASP A 1012 -43.90 47.81 15.31
CA ASP A 1012 -44.97 47.77 16.32
C ASP A 1012 -46.39 47.51 15.76
N ASN A 1013 -46.57 47.76 14.45
CA ASN A 1013 -47.85 47.67 13.75
C ASN A 1013 -47.99 46.43 12.84
N VAL A 1014 -47.03 45.49 12.83
CA VAL A 1014 -47.06 44.29 11.97
C VAL A 1014 -46.83 43.03 12.81
N PRO A 1015 -47.63 41.95 12.64
CA PRO A 1015 -47.37 40.69 13.31
C PRO A 1015 -45.95 40.18 13.03
N PRO A 1016 -45.27 39.52 13.99
CA PRO A 1016 -43.88 39.09 13.82
C PRO A 1016 -43.68 37.97 12.79
N GLY A 1017 -44.74 37.27 12.38
CA GLY A 1017 -44.68 36.17 11.39
C GLY A 1017 -44.10 36.61 10.03
N PRO A 1018 -44.75 37.58 9.34
CA PRO A 1018 -44.28 38.12 8.06
C PRO A 1018 -42.82 38.61 8.05
N SER A 1019 -42.36 39.33 9.09
CA SER A 1019 -40.96 39.77 9.16
C SER A 1019 -39.98 38.60 9.28
N ARG A 1020 -40.32 37.56 10.05
CA ARG A 1020 -39.50 36.35 10.19
C ARG A 1020 -39.44 35.53 8.90
N GLU A 1021 -40.56 35.40 8.20
CA GLU A 1021 -40.62 34.72 6.91
C GLU A 1021 -39.78 35.44 5.85
N PHE A 1022 -39.88 36.77 5.80
CA PHE A 1022 -39.09 37.57 4.88
C PHE A 1022 -37.58 37.46 5.17
N ALA A 1023 -37.17 37.50 6.43
CA ALA A 1023 -35.77 37.27 6.82
C ALA A 1023 -35.26 35.88 6.37
N ARG A 1024 -36.08 34.82 6.48
CA ARG A 1024 -35.73 33.49 5.97
C ARG A 1024 -35.56 33.45 4.45
N ARG A 1025 -36.42 34.15 3.70
CA ARG A 1025 -36.30 34.26 2.23
C ARG A 1025 -35.03 34.99 1.81
N VAL A 1026 -34.67 36.06 2.52
CA VAL A 1026 -33.41 36.79 2.29
C VAL A 1026 -32.18 35.95 2.69
N ALA A 1027 -32.26 35.16 3.77
CA ALA A 1027 -31.20 34.21 4.11
C ALA A 1027 -31.02 33.13 3.02
N ALA A 1028 -32.12 32.52 2.55
CA ALA A 1028 -32.10 31.54 1.47
C ALA A 1028 -31.55 32.11 0.15
N MET A 1029 -31.76 33.41 -0.11
CA MET A 1029 -31.18 34.12 -1.26
C MET A 1029 -29.65 34.10 -1.23
N TYR A 1030 -29.02 34.39 -0.08
CA TYR A 1030 -27.56 34.34 0.06
C TYR A 1030 -27.00 32.91 0.03
N GLU A 1031 -27.72 31.94 0.59
CA GLU A 1031 -27.36 30.54 0.46
C GLU A 1031 -27.40 30.07 -1.00
N GLY A 1032 -28.45 30.46 -1.74
CA GLY A 1032 -28.62 30.19 -3.17
C GLY A 1032 -27.49 30.80 -3.99
N TRP A 1033 -27.17 32.08 -3.73
CA TRP A 1033 -26.04 32.77 -4.35
C TRP A 1033 -24.71 32.03 -4.11
N ALA A 1034 -24.39 31.70 -2.86
CA ALA A 1034 -23.14 31.02 -2.52
C ALA A 1034 -23.00 29.66 -3.22
N ARG A 1035 -24.07 28.83 -3.22
CA ARG A 1035 -24.06 27.54 -3.92
C ARG A 1035 -23.93 27.69 -5.43
N ALA A 1036 -24.66 28.63 -6.02
CA ALA A 1036 -24.64 28.85 -7.47
C ALA A 1036 -23.28 29.36 -7.99
N ARG A 1037 -22.43 29.91 -7.12
CA ARG A 1037 -21.09 30.43 -7.45
C ARG A 1037 -19.96 29.51 -6.99
N GLY A 1038 -20.28 28.31 -6.48
CA GLY A 1038 -19.27 27.38 -5.96
C GLY A 1038 -18.52 27.90 -4.73
N MET A 1039 -19.14 28.82 -3.98
CA MET A 1039 -18.56 29.37 -2.75
C MET A 1039 -18.68 28.35 -1.62
N ARG A 1040 -17.71 28.39 -0.69
CA ARG A 1040 -17.80 27.65 0.57
C ARG A 1040 -18.72 28.40 1.52
N LEU A 1041 -19.84 27.79 1.88
CA LEU A 1041 -20.84 28.34 2.80
C LEU A 1041 -20.85 27.55 4.11
N THR A 1042 -20.64 28.24 5.22
CA THR A 1042 -20.79 27.66 6.57
C THR A 1042 -21.87 28.42 7.33
N ALA A 1043 -22.97 27.74 7.67
CA ALA A 1043 -23.98 28.28 8.58
C ALA A 1043 -23.45 28.26 10.02
N LEU A 1044 -23.28 29.43 10.61
CA LEU A 1044 -22.71 29.63 11.95
C LEU A 1044 -23.78 29.60 13.04
N GLU A 1045 -24.98 30.10 12.75
CA GLU A 1045 -26.15 30.12 13.63
C GLU A 1045 -27.41 29.69 12.85
N ALA A 1046 -28.21 28.79 13.44
CA ALA A 1046 -29.49 28.34 12.90
C ALA A 1046 -30.64 28.85 13.80
N PRO A 1047 -31.85 29.11 13.25
CA PRO A 1047 -32.91 29.80 13.99
C PRO A 1047 -33.66 28.87 14.97
N ALA A 1048 -33.21 28.77 16.23
CA ALA A 1048 -34.01 28.46 17.45
C ALA A 1048 -33.06 28.35 18.67
N GLY A 1049 -33.40 28.73 19.91
CA GLY A 1049 -34.63 29.27 20.49
C GLY A 1049 -34.42 29.52 21.98
N THR A 1050 -34.18 30.78 22.36
CA THR A 1050 -34.39 31.28 23.72
C THR A 1050 -35.74 32.03 23.71
N PRO A 1051 -36.68 31.78 24.63
CA PRO A 1051 -37.94 32.50 24.67
C PRO A 1051 -37.66 34.01 24.80
N GLY A 1052 -37.91 34.77 23.74
CA GLY A 1052 -37.69 36.22 23.68
C GLY A 1052 -36.59 36.70 22.73
N GLU A 1053 -35.81 35.82 22.11
CA GLU A 1053 -34.74 36.22 21.16
C GLU A 1053 -35.21 36.09 19.70
N GLU A 1054 -34.88 37.07 18.86
CA GLU A 1054 -35.29 37.11 17.46
C GLU A 1054 -34.44 36.15 16.60
N PRO A 1055 -35.02 35.46 15.60
CA PRO A 1055 -34.27 34.50 14.79
C PRO A 1055 -33.23 35.21 13.91
N ARG A 1056 -31.95 34.91 14.15
CA ARG A 1056 -30.80 35.42 13.39
C ARG A 1056 -30.17 34.31 12.57
N HIS A 1057 -29.89 34.58 11.30
CA HIS A 1057 -29.12 33.70 10.43
C HIS A 1057 -27.72 34.29 10.26
N VAL A 1058 -26.67 33.51 10.48
CA VAL A 1058 -25.28 33.96 10.29
C VAL A 1058 -24.53 32.97 9.42
N PHE A 1059 -23.88 33.48 8.38
CA PHE A 1059 -23.11 32.71 7.41
C PHE A 1059 -21.67 33.20 7.33
N ALA A 1060 -20.72 32.28 7.21
CA ALA A 1060 -19.40 32.56 6.68
C ALA A 1060 -19.34 32.08 5.23
N ILE A 1061 -19.00 32.99 4.31
CA ILE A 1061 -18.93 32.71 2.88
C ILE A 1061 -17.53 32.99 2.38
N ALA A 1062 -16.86 31.96 1.85
CA ALA A 1062 -15.49 32.04 1.37
C ALA A 1062 -15.36 31.59 -0.09
N GLY A 1063 -14.56 32.31 -0.88
CA GLY A 1063 -14.37 32.04 -2.30
C GLY A 1063 -13.91 33.27 -3.10
N PHE A 1064 -14.01 33.20 -4.43
CA PHE A 1064 -13.54 34.27 -5.30
C PHE A 1064 -14.39 35.55 -5.14
N ALA A 1065 -13.77 36.63 -4.65
CA ALA A 1065 -14.39 37.95 -4.46
C ALA A 1065 -15.66 37.96 -3.60
N ALA A 1066 -15.78 37.05 -2.64
CA ALA A 1066 -17.01 36.88 -1.86
C ALA A 1066 -17.41 38.17 -1.12
N TYR A 1067 -16.47 38.86 -0.48
CA TYR A 1067 -16.75 40.13 0.19
C TYR A 1067 -17.04 41.26 -0.80
N ALA A 1068 -16.23 41.44 -1.84
CA ALA A 1068 -16.44 42.51 -2.82
C ALA A 1068 -17.82 42.41 -3.49
N LEU A 1069 -18.28 41.20 -3.79
CA LEU A 1069 -19.58 40.96 -4.41
C LEU A 1069 -20.74 41.17 -3.43
N LEU A 1070 -20.55 40.91 -2.13
CA LEU A 1070 -21.59 41.03 -1.10
C LEU A 1070 -21.60 42.38 -0.35
N ALA A 1071 -20.53 43.17 -0.41
CA ALA A 1071 -20.40 44.39 0.40
C ALA A 1071 -21.55 45.39 0.18
N GLY A 1072 -22.10 45.46 -1.04
CA GLY A 1072 -23.25 46.30 -1.38
C GLY A 1072 -24.60 45.82 -0.84
N GLU A 1073 -24.66 44.66 -0.20
CA GLU A 1073 -25.87 44.09 0.38
C GLU A 1073 -26.09 44.52 1.85
N ASP A 1074 -25.11 45.17 2.46
CA ASP A 1074 -25.23 45.66 3.84
C ASP A 1074 -26.32 46.75 3.92
N GLY A 1075 -27.34 46.56 4.76
CA GLY A 1075 -28.44 47.52 4.93
C GLY A 1075 -29.81 46.91 5.15
N LEU A 1076 -30.85 47.71 4.95
CA LEU A 1076 -32.25 47.29 5.11
C LEU A 1076 -32.82 46.75 3.81
N HIS A 1077 -33.34 45.53 3.87
CA HIS A 1077 -34.16 44.92 2.83
C HIS A 1077 -35.62 45.13 3.20
N VAL A 1078 -36.43 45.68 2.31
CA VAL A 1078 -37.84 46.03 2.59
C VAL A 1078 -38.76 45.34 1.59
N LEU A 1079 -39.71 44.53 2.05
CA LEU A 1079 -40.75 43.91 1.23
C LEU A 1079 -42.07 44.66 1.42
N GLU A 1080 -42.64 45.16 0.31
CA GLU A 1080 -43.92 45.84 0.21
C GLU A 1080 -44.92 44.95 -0.55
N TRP A 1081 -46.15 44.82 -0.04
CA TRP A 1081 -47.24 44.17 -0.77
C TRP A 1081 -48.57 44.87 -0.55
N GLU A 1082 -49.47 44.75 -1.52
CA GLU A 1082 -50.83 45.29 -1.44
C GLU A 1082 -51.78 44.25 -0.87
N GLU A 1083 -52.58 44.64 0.12
CA GLU A 1083 -53.63 43.80 0.70
C GLU A 1083 -55.00 44.37 0.31
N ALA A 1084 -55.90 43.52 -0.21
CA ALA A 1084 -57.21 43.93 -0.67
C ALA A 1084 -58.03 44.59 0.46
N GLY A 1085 -58.33 45.88 0.32
CA GLY A 1085 -59.11 46.66 1.30
C GLY A 1085 -58.29 47.53 2.26
N ALA A 1086 -56.95 47.50 2.22
CA ALA A 1086 -56.09 48.37 3.02
C ALA A 1086 -55.85 49.75 2.37
N ARG A 1087 -55.79 50.83 3.17
CA ARG A 1087 -55.51 52.21 2.68
C ARG A 1087 -54.04 52.47 2.32
N ALA A 1088 -53.11 51.60 2.71
CA ALA A 1088 -51.67 51.70 2.45
C ALA A 1088 -51.05 50.31 2.27
N PRO A 1089 -49.96 50.16 1.48
CA PRO A 1089 -49.26 48.88 1.33
C PRO A 1089 -48.64 48.44 2.66
N ARG A 1090 -48.75 47.13 2.96
CA ARG A 1090 -48.04 46.55 4.10
C ARG A 1090 -46.56 46.45 3.76
N ARG A 1091 -45.71 46.60 4.77
CA ARG A 1091 -44.27 46.46 4.64
C ARG A 1091 -43.70 45.62 5.76
N VAL A 1092 -42.66 44.86 5.45
CA VAL A 1092 -41.79 44.20 6.43
C VAL A 1092 -40.33 44.46 6.08
N THR A 1093 -39.49 44.49 7.10
CA THR A 1093 -38.07 44.83 6.95
C THR A 1093 -37.21 43.70 7.51
N ALA A 1094 -36.14 43.35 6.79
CA ALA A 1094 -35.06 42.50 7.27
C ALA A 1094 -33.76 43.31 7.24
N ARG A 1095 -32.97 43.22 8.31
CA ARG A 1095 -31.63 43.81 8.34
C ARG A 1095 -30.63 42.78 7.87
N VAL A 1096 -29.85 43.15 6.86
CA VAL A 1096 -28.69 42.39 6.40
C VAL A 1096 -27.45 43.14 6.83
N ARG A 1097 -26.48 42.42 7.39
CA ARG A 1097 -25.14 42.94 7.65
C ARG A 1097 -24.11 42.12 6.91
N VAL A 1098 -23.15 42.80 6.27
CA VAL A 1098 -22.01 42.17 5.61
C VAL A 1098 -20.72 42.71 6.20
N ALA A 1099 -19.94 41.85 6.83
CA ALA A 1099 -18.66 42.20 7.43
C ALA A 1099 -17.52 41.42 6.76
N PRO A 1100 -16.32 42.01 6.61
CA PRO A 1100 -15.18 41.30 6.08
C PRO A 1100 -14.71 40.22 7.07
N GLN A 1101 -14.43 39.03 6.57
CA GLN A 1101 -13.79 37.99 7.38
C GLN A 1101 -12.29 38.31 7.54
N PRO A 1102 -11.75 38.27 8.77
CA PRO A 1102 -10.32 38.48 9.00
C PRO A 1102 -9.46 37.48 8.22
N ALA A 1103 -8.33 37.95 7.66
CA ALA A 1103 -7.37 37.09 6.97
C ALA A 1103 -6.70 36.05 7.89
N ALA A 1104 -6.76 36.25 9.20
CA ALA A 1104 -6.27 35.29 10.18
C ALA A 1104 -7.28 34.14 10.37
N PRO A 1105 -6.86 32.87 10.19
CA PRO A 1105 -7.76 31.73 10.29
C PRO A 1105 -8.36 31.62 11.71
N ALA A 1106 -9.62 31.22 11.77
CA ALA A 1106 -10.33 30.96 13.02
C ALA A 1106 -9.64 29.83 13.82
N ARG A 1107 -9.30 30.10 15.08
CA ARG A 1107 -8.81 29.08 16.03
C ARG A 1107 -9.99 28.28 16.58
N ASP A 1108 -9.87 26.96 16.76
CA ASP A 1108 -10.93 26.09 17.32
C ASP A 1108 -12.11 25.79 16.37
N GLY A 1109 -11.88 25.79 15.05
CA GLY A 1109 -12.87 25.37 14.05
C GLY A 1109 -14.13 26.25 14.05
N ALA A 1110 -15.32 25.63 13.98
CA ALA A 1110 -16.60 26.33 13.88
C ALA A 1110 -16.88 27.28 15.07
N ALA A 1111 -16.38 26.95 16.27
CA ALA A 1111 -16.55 27.80 17.45
C ALA A 1111 -15.73 29.10 17.35
N GLY A 1112 -14.52 29.03 16.80
CA GLY A 1112 -13.71 30.21 16.50
C GLY A 1112 -14.30 31.09 15.43
N LEU A 1113 -14.84 30.46 14.38
CA LEU A 1113 -15.43 31.16 13.25
C LEU A 1113 -16.68 31.93 13.69
N ARG A 1114 -17.49 31.37 14.60
CA ARG A 1114 -18.60 32.08 15.27
C ARG A 1114 -18.13 33.31 16.06
N ARG A 1115 -17.04 33.20 16.84
CA ARG A 1115 -16.50 34.35 17.60
C ARG A 1115 -16.02 35.46 16.66
N GLN A 1116 -15.25 35.10 15.62
CA GLN A 1116 -14.79 36.07 14.63
C GLN A 1116 -15.96 36.76 13.91
N ALA A 1117 -16.99 36.00 13.53
CA ALA A 1117 -18.21 36.56 12.95
C ALA A 1117 -18.91 37.52 13.92
N GLY A 1118 -19.05 37.14 15.19
CA GLY A 1118 -19.62 37.99 16.24
C GLY A 1118 -18.87 39.30 16.41
N GLU A 1119 -17.53 39.24 16.51
CA GLU A 1119 -16.66 40.42 16.63
C GLU A 1119 -16.74 41.32 15.38
N ALA A 1120 -16.63 40.75 14.19
CA ALA A 1120 -16.65 41.49 12.92
C ALA A 1120 -18.01 42.16 12.66
N LEU A 1121 -19.12 41.45 12.91
CA LEU A 1121 -20.47 41.98 12.72
C LEU A 1121 -20.88 42.99 13.80
N ALA A 1122 -20.28 42.94 14.99
CA ALA A 1122 -20.47 43.90 16.07
C ALA A 1122 -19.63 45.18 15.90
N ALA A 1123 -18.45 45.08 15.30
CA ALA A 1123 -17.58 46.22 15.03
C ALA A 1123 -18.13 47.19 13.98
N ALA A 1124 -19.04 46.73 13.11
CA ALA A 1124 -19.69 47.56 12.10
C ALA A 1124 -20.90 48.34 12.68
N PRO A 1125 -20.99 49.67 12.48
CA PRO A 1125 -22.14 50.45 12.93
C PRO A 1125 -23.42 50.00 12.20
N PRO A 1126 -24.60 49.99 12.88
CA PRO A 1126 -25.84 49.59 12.24
C PRO A 1126 -26.20 50.50 11.07
N THR A 1127 -26.27 49.95 9.87
CA THR A 1127 -26.71 50.68 8.68
C THR A 1127 -28.23 50.79 8.63
N THR A 1128 -28.72 52.01 8.39
CA THR A 1128 -30.15 52.35 8.33
C THR A 1128 -30.63 52.70 6.91
N HIS A 1129 -29.72 52.65 5.93
CA HIS A 1129 -30.06 52.86 4.53
C HIS A 1129 -30.76 51.61 3.97
N VAL A 1130 -31.67 51.83 3.02
CA VAL A 1130 -32.38 50.73 2.34
C VAL A 1130 -31.52 50.24 1.19
N ALA A 1131 -30.94 49.05 1.34
CA ALA A 1131 -30.13 48.40 0.31
C ALA A 1131 -31.01 47.90 -0.85
N ARG A 1132 -32.17 47.31 -0.54
CA ARG A 1132 -33.07 46.75 -1.55
C ARG A 1132 -34.55 46.84 -1.16
N ARG A 1133 -35.39 47.18 -2.14
CA ARG A 1133 -36.86 47.17 -2.00
C ARG A 1133 -37.47 46.12 -2.91
N TYR A 1134 -38.34 45.30 -2.35
CA TYR A 1134 -39.09 44.25 -3.03
C TYR A 1134 -40.56 44.64 -3.03
N ARG A 1135 -41.24 44.50 -4.16
CA ARG A 1135 -42.68 44.69 -4.29
C ARG A 1135 -43.30 43.42 -4.84
N GLU A 1136 -44.31 42.91 -4.14
CA GLU A 1136 -45.12 41.76 -4.55
C GLU A 1136 -46.53 42.22 -4.91
N GLY A 1137 -47.14 41.62 -5.94
CA GLY A 1137 -48.46 41.99 -6.46
C GLY A 1137 -48.55 41.90 -7.99
N ALA A 1138 -49.50 42.63 -8.60
CA ALA A 1138 -49.74 42.61 -10.05
C ALA A 1138 -48.58 43.14 -10.92
N ALA A 1139 -47.64 43.88 -10.32
CA ALA A 1139 -46.42 44.38 -10.95
C ALA A 1139 -45.21 44.13 -10.01
N PRO A 1140 -44.68 42.89 -9.95
CA PRO A 1140 -43.57 42.55 -9.08
C PRO A 1140 -42.33 43.36 -9.48
N LEU A 1141 -41.61 43.91 -8.50
CA LEU A 1141 -40.45 44.76 -8.76
C LEU A 1141 -39.43 44.67 -7.63
N VAL A 1142 -38.17 44.47 -7.97
CA VAL A 1142 -37.04 44.71 -7.07
C VAL A 1142 -36.29 45.96 -7.51
N ARG A 1143 -35.95 46.82 -6.55
CA ARG A 1143 -35.05 47.96 -6.75
C ARG A 1143 -33.85 47.82 -5.84
N ASP A 1144 -32.66 47.80 -6.43
CA ASP A 1144 -31.39 47.76 -5.72
C ASP A 1144 -30.80 49.18 -5.65
N ALA A 1145 -30.64 49.70 -4.44
CA ALA A 1145 -30.15 51.05 -4.21
C ALA A 1145 -28.61 51.13 -4.26
N ALA A 1146 -27.91 50.02 -4.04
CA ALA A 1146 -26.45 49.96 -4.00
C ALA A 1146 -25.83 49.89 -5.40
N ARG A 1147 -26.40 49.07 -6.28
CA ARG A 1147 -25.94 48.85 -7.66
C ARG A 1147 -26.82 49.55 -8.71
N GLY A 1148 -27.94 50.14 -8.30
CA GLY A 1148 -28.75 51.03 -9.14
C GLY A 1148 -29.59 50.32 -10.22
N TRP A 1149 -29.81 49.01 -10.09
CA TRP A 1149 -30.65 48.23 -11.03
C TRP A 1149 -32.08 48.02 -10.51
N ARG A 1150 -32.99 47.70 -11.43
CA ARG A 1150 -34.36 47.29 -11.13
C ARG A 1150 -34.75 46.08 -11.98
N THR A 1151 -35.54 45.16 -11.45
CA THR A 1151 -36.02 44.00 -12.23
C THR A 1151 -37.43 43.58 -11.83
N GLY A 1152 -38.23 43.13 -12.79
CA GLY A 1152 -39.49 42.45 -12.51
C GLY A 1152 -39.33 40.97 -12.11
N ARG A 1153 -38.12 40.41 -12.24
CA ARG A 1153 -37.82 38.99 -11.98
C ARG A 1153 -37.47 38.78 -10.51
N VAL A 1154 -38.41 39.07 -9.61
CA VAL A 1154 -38.25 38.93 -8.15
C VAL A 1154 -37.78 37.52 -7.76
N ASP A 1155 -38.29 36.48 -8.44
CA ASP A 1155 -37.90 35.08 -8.20
C ASP A 1155 -36.41 34.80 -8.49
N ARG A 1156 -35.85 35.44 -9.54
CA ARG A 1156 -34.42 35.30 -9.88
C ARG A 1156 -33.53 35.99 -8.84
N VAL A 1157 -34.00 37.12 -8.29
CA VAL A 1157 -33.31 37.79 -7.18
C VAL A 1157 -33.27 36.88 -5.96
N PHE A 1158 -34.40 36.30 -5.56
CA PHE A 1158 -34.45 35.36 -4.42
C PHE A 1158 -33.73 34.03 -4.68
N ALA A 1159 -33.55 33.62 -5.94
CA ALA A 1159 -32.70 32.49 -6.31
C ALA A 1159 -31.19 32.79 -6.19
N GLY A 1160 -30.81 34.05 -5.92
CA GLY A 1160 -29.42 34.46 -5.71
C GLY A 1160 -28.73 35.02 -6.96
N ASP A 1161 -29.45 35.48 -7.99
CA ASP A 1161 -28.83 36.09 -9.19
C ASP A 1161 -28.67 37.62 -9.11
N PHE A 1162 -28.75 38.21 -7.92
CA PHE A 1162 -28.75 39.66 -7.71
C PHE A 1162 -27.45 40.37 -8.15
N ASP A 1163 -26.33 39.66 -8.20
CA ASP A 1163 -25.02 40.12 -8.64
C ASP A 1163 -24.86 40.13 -10.17
N LEU A 1164 -25.68 39.35 -10.88
CA LEU A 1164 -25.63 39.20 -12.34
C LEU A 1164 -26.63 40.10 -13.08
N ILE A 1165 -27.49 40.83 -12.35
CA ILE A 1165 -28.49 41.71 -12.96
C ILE A 1165 -27.81 42.98 -13.50
N PRO A 1166 -27.89 43.25 -14.82
CA PRO A 1166 -27.28 44.43 -15.41
C PRO A 1166 -27.93 45.73 -14.91
N ALA A 1167 -27.15 46.82 -14.85
CA ALA A 1167 -27.60 48.15 -14.40
C ALA A 1167 -28.64 48.83 -15.32
N ARG A 1168 -29.11 48.15 -16.38
CA ARG A 1168 -30.07 48.67 -17.35
C ARG A 1168 -31.16 47.64 -17.68
N ASP A 1169 -32.34 47.90 -17.13
CA ASP A 1169 -33.66 47.80 -17.78
C ASP A 1169 -34.67 48.75 -17.07
#